data_AF-A0A7W1XW61-F1
#
_entry.id   AF-A0A7W1XW61-F1
#
_cell.length_a   1.000
_cell.length_b   1.000
_cell.length_c   1.000
_cell.angle_alpha   90.00
_cell.angle_beta   90.00
_cell.angle_gamma   90.00
#
_symmetry.space_group_name_H-M   'P 1'
#
loop_
_entity.id
_entity.type
_entity.pdbx_description
1 polymer ?
#
loop_
_entity_poly.entity_id
_entity_poly.type
_entity_poly.pdbx_seq_one_letter_code
_entity_poly.pdbx_strand_id
1 'polypeptide(L)'
;MNTHGIHAIIVLAILLLGLGSNPLHAQLDQDDFESYAIGSTISGQGSWDTWDQAPGVDSIVTTAYNSTVGGDRSLELGPGDDIVRLFNGLNQGLFSFTSNVYIPSGQAGNYYFILLNTYEHNGPKNWSVQVELNDATGLVEDFGGSSAVTGLSTPTTIVYDQWVEIEVIVDITNNVYSANYNGVQIMRENVWQNGGASQMRCVDLYNGGTGTFYYDDVLVDLVGGCSSCCPFDTLNCVSDCPTDSVNLDWSSFQTGPYPQGITIRRDGVDIASLPGDATTYQDVNVDDGVHEYEVVGVCSATTTWSTSCSIIHCSAIDNDTCGTALTVDLGVATAFDTTFALTDPAAPPFSCANGGSVDQWYTFTPTCDGVFNVSLCGSSYDTAIEIFDGGVTPGDCSTMTLIECNDDFCGFQSALNLTAFVGNTYYLRISGFGGDRGPGTLNIGMAEITGLTGFYDCTTSFSELAWDGTGFGPTYDEYEVLRDGVSIASGLPAGTTTFTDTSPVVGSQTYQIIGISNACGLSTAGTELTLTAPDLSATDVIFRVELPGGSIDSAQALADALSATGRTPVIVEGQPEVASCGLLDPATSATERLWYCGGTYPNGQAMTPASAVAISEAQALGIGIYVEAGDAWGFDPVDPAFAAIDGIADGILDGDDSFLTMNGLDSGFGLDLTSFAAVAYNQDNAADNDWTDQLVSTDLDLLGPEAGPIWEEGTGLYGTGVYYNTNAGGKVICQSWELGGFGGSQEDLIDSYVAAMGSGGGGPAGPQFRRGDSNGDGGFNIADAVYLLAALFSGGPASACSDASDANDDGGVNIADAIFKLATLFSGGAPLPAPGSVDCGLDPTEPDGLDCANYNCP
;
A
#
# COMPACT_ATOMS: atom_id res chain seq x y z
N MET A 1 39.23 -33.69 -11.09
CA MET A 1 39.06 -35.11 -11.44
C MET A 1 37.80 -35.56 -10.73
N ASN A 2 36.70 -35.70 -11.46
CA ASN A 2 35.35 -35.86 -10.92
C ASN A 2 35.19 -37.22 -10.21
N THR A 3 34.84 -37.18 -8.94
CA THR A 3 34.41 -38.34 -8.13
C THR A 3 32.94 -38.70 -8.35
N HIS A 4 32.20 -37.97 -9.20
CA HIS A 4 30.80 -38.26 -9.57
C HIS A 4 30.59 -39.60 -10.30
N GLY A 5 31.63 -40.23 -10.85
CA GLY A 5 31.49 -41.45 -11.66
C GLY A 5 31.42 -42.76 -10.87
N ILE A 6 31.75 -42.77 -9.57
CA ILE A 6 31.87 -44.02 -8.79
C ILE A 6 30.60 -44.28 -7.94
N HIS A 7 29.89 -43.23 -7.51
CA HIS A 7 28.69 -43.37 -6.66
C HIS A 7 27.38 -43.52 -7.45
N ALA A 8 27.32 -43.05 -8.71
CA ALA A 8 26.22 -43.32 -9.64
C ALA A 8 26.00 -44.83 -9.91
N ILE A 9 27.02 -45.66 -9.64
CA ILE A 9 26.94 -47.11 -9.81
C ILE A 9 26.12 -47.77 -8.68
N ILE A 10 26.01 -47.17 -7.49
CA ILE A 10 25.31 -47.78 -6.35
C ILE A 10 23.79 -47.63 -6.50
N VAL A 11 23.31 -46.44 -6.87
CA VAL A 11 21.88 -46.21 -7.16
C VAL A 11 21.45 -47.00 -8.41
N LEU A 12 22.29 -47.08 -9.45
CA LEU A 12 22.01 -47.86 -10.66
C LEU A 12 22.07 -49.38 -10.46
N ALA A 13 22.89 -49.89 -9.52
CA ALA A 13 23.02 -51.33 -9.26
C ALA A 13 21.83 -51.93 -8.50
N ILE A 14 21.12 -51.13 -7.69
CA ILE A 14 19.91 -51.57 -7.01
C ILE A 14 18.73 -51.64 -8.00
N LEU A 15 18.67 -50.73 -8.98
CA LEU A 15 17.66 -50.72 -10.05
C LEU A 15 17.81 -51.83 -11.12
N LEU A 16 18.98 -52.49 -11.25
CA LEU A 16 19.25 -53.52 -12.28
C LEU A 16 19.22 -54.97 -11.78
N LEU A 17 19.01 -55.20 -10.48
CA LEU A 17 18.90 -56.55 -9.88
C LEU A 17 17.44 -57.00 -9.69
N GLY A 18 16.60 -56.71 -10.68
CA GLY A 18 15.41 -57.51 -10.94
C GLY A 18 15.84 -58.89 -11.46
N LEU A 19 16.11 -59.82 -10.54
CA LEU A 19 16.03 -61.31 -10.64
C LEU A 19 16.97 -61.94 -9.58
N GLY A 20 16.50 -62.04 -8.34
CA GLY A 20 16.97 -63.10 -7.42
C GLY A 20 17.80 -62.70 -6.20
N SER A 21 17.52 -61.57 -5.54
CA SER A 21 17.69 -61.39 -4.09
C SER A 21 17.17 -60.00 -3.69
N ASN A 22 16.06 -59.94 -2.93
CA ASN A 22 15.57 -58.67 -2.39
C ASN A 22 16.68 -58.04 -1.52
N PRO A 23 17.05 -56.76 -1.71
CA PRO A 23 17.87 -56.07 -0.74
C PRO A 23 17.20 -56.20 0.64
N LEU A 24 17.99 -56.40 1.70
CA LEU A 24 17.45 -56.40 3.06
C LEU A 24 16.86 -55.01 3.32
N HIS A 25 15.54 -54.89 3.30
CA HIS A 25 14.84 -53.73 3.85
C HIS A 25 14.61 -54.02 5.34
N ALA A 26 14.96 -53.05 6.18
CA ALA A 26 14.47 -53.06 7.55
C ALA A 26 13.30 -52.09 7.60
N GLN A 27 12.12 -52.66 7.78
CA GLN A 27 10.88 -51.94 7.96
C GLN A 27 10.99 -51.13 9.24
N LEU A 28 11.12 -49.81 9.07
CA LEU A 28 11.17 -48.87 10.18
C LEU A 28 9.75 -48.63 10.67
N ASP A 29 8.85 -48.42 9.72
CA ASP A 29 7.50 -48.04 10.02
C ASP A 29 6.49 -48.66 9.05
N GLN A 30 5.32 -49.01 9.56
CA GLN A 30 4.23 -49.57 8.76
C GLN A 30 2.90 -49.19 9.35
N ASP A 31 1.96 -48.88 8.47
CA ASP A 31 0.54 -48.97 8.77
C ASP A 31 -0.19 -49.71 7.65
N ASP A 32 -0.74 -50.87 7.97
CA ASP A 32 -1.64 -51.65 7.10
C ASP A 32 -3.12 -51.34 7.40
N PHE A 33 -3.39 -50.42 8.33
CA PHE A 33 -4.72 -50.03 8.82
C PHE A 33 -5.57 -51.14 9.44
N GLU A 34 -5.08 -52.38 9.50
CA GLU A 34 -5.80 -53.55 9.99
C GLU A 34 -6.03 -53.52 11.51
N SER A 35 -5.33 -52.64 12.22
CA SER A 35 -5.48 -52.47 13.67
C SER A 35 -6.65 -51.56 14.08
N TYR A 36 -7.20 -50.74 13.16
CA TYR A 36 -8.18 -49.70 13.47
C TYR A 36 -9.62 -50.09 13.18
N ALA A 37 -10.57 -49.58 13.96
CA ALA A 37 -11.97 -49.95 13.81
C ALA A 37 -12.55 -49.46 12.46
N ILE A 38 -13.27 -50.33 11.76
CA ILE A 38 -14.01 -49.96 10.55
C ILE A 38 -15.01 -48.82 10.87
N GLY A 39 -14.99 -47.76 10.07
CA GLY A 39 -15.80 -46.56 10.22
C GLY A 39 -15.27 -45.56 11.24
N SER A 40 -14.10 -45.79 11.83
CA SER A 40 -13.40 -44.79 12.64
C SER A 40 -12.60 -43.84 11.77
N THR A 41 -12.44 -42.60 12.23
CA THR A 41 -11.56 -41.63 11.60
C THR A 41 -10.12 -41.86 12.07
N ILE A 42 -9.10 -41.53 11.26
CA ILE A 42 -7.72 -41.97 11.52
C ILE A 42 -6.93 -41.02 12.42
N SER A 43 -7.26 -39.72 12.47
CA SER A 43 -6.57 -38.77 13.35
C SER A 43 -6.61 -39.20 14.82
N GLY A 44 -5.46 -39.09 15.49
CA GLY A 44 -5.27 -39.50 16.87
C GLY A 44 -5.18 -41.02 17.07
N GLN A 45 -5.21 -41.81 15.99
CA GLN A 45 -4.94 -43.25 16.01
C GLN A 45 -3.57 -43.56 15.38
N GLY A 46 -2.82 -44.46 16.01
CA GLY A 46 -1.44 -44.72 15.60
C GLY A 46 -0.60 -43.45 15.67
N SER A 47 0.03 -43.11 14.54
CA SER A 47 0.88 -41.91 14.38
C SER A 47 0.28 -40.89 13.42
N TRP A 48 -1.02 -41.00 13.13
CA TRP A 48 -1.74 -40.13 12.21
C TRP A 48 -2.41 -38.96 12.93
N ASP A 49 -2.38 -37.80 12.30
CA ASP A 49 -3.13 -36.61 12.70
C ASP A 49 -3.76 -35.94 11.47
N THR A 50 -4.63 -34.94 11.66
CA THR A 50 -5.08 -34.10 10.56
C THR A 50 -4.08 -33.00 10.26
N TRP A 51 -4.06 -32.55 9.02
CA TRP A 51 -3.29 -31.39 8.63
C TRP A 51 -3.63 -30.16 9.47
N ASP A 52 -2.63 -29.52 10.07
CA ASP A 52 -2.75 -28.36 10.98
C ASP A 52 -3.70 -28.59 12.18
N GLN A 53 -4.03 -29.85 12.47
CA GLN A 53 -5.09 -30.22 13.40
C GLN A 53 -6.44 -29.60 13.02
N ALA A 54 -6.63 -29.35 11.72
CA ALA A 54 -7.80 -28.71 11.18
C ALA A 54 -9.02 -29.64 11.34
N PRO A 55 -10.18 -29.09 11.74
CA PRO A 55 -11.40 -29.87 11.81
C PRO A 55 -11.94 -30.18 10.41
N GLY A 56 -12.39 -31.41 10.20
CA GLY A 56 -13.15 -31.80 9.00
C GLY A 56 -12.33 -32.27 7.81
N VAL A 57 -11.03 -32.54 8.00
CA VAL A 57 -10.12 -33.08 6.96
C VAL A 57 -9.62 -34.49 7.30
N ASP A 58 -10.33 -35.23 8.14
CA ASP A 58 -9.92 -36.55 8.65
C ASP A 58 -10.46 -37.69 7.78
N SER A 59 -9.66 -38.74 7.59
CA SER A 59 -9.99 -39.89 6.71
C SER A 59 -10.55 -41.08 7.48
N ILE A 60 -11.29 -41.95 6.78
CA ILE A 60 -12.04 -43.05 7.41
C ILE A 60 -11.47 -44.41 7.05
N VAL A 61 -11.31 -45.28 8.04
CA VAL A 61 -10.94 -46.68 7.83
C VAL A 61 -12.15 -47.46 7.32
N THR A 62 -12.03 -48.08 6.14
CA THR A 62 -13.14 -48.74 5.43
C THR A 62 -12.84 -50.21 5.14
N THR A 63 -13.83 -50.94 4.62
CA THR A 63 -13.63 -52.28 4.03
C THR A 63 -13.68 -52.25 2.50
N ALA A 64 -13.82 -51.07 1.91
CA ALA A 64 -13.91 -50.89 0.47
C ALA A 64 -12.50 -50.88 -0.12
N TYR A 65 -12.21 -51.87 -0.96
CA TYR A 65 -10.89 -52.08 -1.60
C TYR A 65 -9.78 -52.29 -0.55
N ASN A 66 -9.10 -53.44 -0.54
CA ASN A 66 -7.99 -53.73 0.39
C ASN A 66 -6.81 -54.30 -0.43
N SER A 67 -5.57 -53.88 -0.17
CA SER A 67 -4.36 -54.45 -0.77
C SER A 67 -3.63 -55.44 0.14
N THR A 68 -3.82 -55.33 1.46
CA THR A 68 -3.18 -56.19 2.45
C THR A 68 -3.58 -57.67 2.30
N VAL A 69 -2.59 -58.55 2.11
CA VAL A 69 -2.82 -60.00 1.93
C VAL A 69 -3.40 -60.63 3.21
N GLY A 70 -4.69 -60.95 3.17
CA GLY A 70 -5.42 -61.54 4.29
C GLY A 70 -6.04 -60.52 5.26
N GLY A 71 -5.91 -59.23 4.95
CA GLY A 71 -6.61 -58.12 5.60
C GLY A 71 -8.01 -57.89 5.05
N ASP A 72 -8.73 -56.92 5.63
CA ASP A 72 -10.02 -56.45 5.14
C ASP A 72 -10.22 -54.93 5.20
N ARG A 73 -9.16 -54.14 5.47
CA ARG A 73 -9.24 -52.69 5.68
C ARG A 73 -8.38 -51.89 4.70
N SER A 74 -8.73 -50.62 4.55
CA SER A 74 -7.93 -49.60 3.88
C SER A 74 -8.38 -48.23 4.37
N LEU A 75 -7.67 -47.18 3.95
CA LEU A 75 -8.00 -45.81 4.27
C LEU A 75 -8.70 -45.13 3.10
N GLU A 76 -9.93 -44.67 3.31
CA GLU A 76 -10.72 -43.91 2.34
C GLU A 76 -10.51 -42.42 2.55
N LEU A 77 -10.07 -41.72 1.50
CA LEU A 77 -9.89 -40.27 1.50
C LEU A 77 -11.00 -39.61 0.68
N GLY A 78 -11.89 -38.90 1.38
CA GLY A 78 -12.96 -38.09 0.82
C GLY A 78 -12.51 -36.70 0.37
N PRO A 79 -13.41 -35.89 -0.22
CA PRO A 79 -13.08 -34.55 -0.71
C PRO A 79 -12.55 -33.63 0.39
N GLY A 80 -11.33 -33.13 0.23
CA GLY A 80 -10.69 -32.23 1.19
C GLY A 80 -10.06 -32.93 2.39
N ASP A 81 -10.09 -34.26 2.47
CA ASP A 81 -9.37 -34.99 3.51
C ASP A 81 -7.85 -34.78 3.33
N ASP A 82 -7.18 -34.54 4.45
CA ASP A 82 -5.77 -34.14 4.54
C ASP A 82 -5.19 -34.65 5.87
N ILE A 83 -4.47 -35.75 5.79
CA ILE A 83 -3.94 -36.45 6.95
C ILE A 83 -2.42 -36.56 6.87
N VAL A 84 -1.81 -36.44 8.04
CA VAL A 84 -0.36 -36.36 8.18
C VAL A 84 0.17 -37.41 9.14
N ARG A 85 1.35 -37.92 8.81
CA ARG A 85 2.17 -38.74 9.69
C ARG A 85 3.49 -38.02 9.91
N LEU A 86 3.75 -37.64 11.16
CA LEU A 86 4.95 -36.89 11.51
C LEU A 86 6.13 -37.81 11.81
N PHE A 87 7.29 -37.41 11.32
CA PHE A 87 8.59 -37.97 11.66
C PHE A 87 9.38 -36.88 12.37
N ASN A 88 10.11 -37.21 13.42
CA ASN A 88 10.83 -36.20 14.19
C ASN A 88 12.27 -36.65 14.44
N GLY A 89 13.01 -36.98 13.38
CA GLY A 89 14.35 -37.51 13.62
C GLY A 89 15.09 -38.18 12.48
N LEU A 90 14.49 -38.25 11.30
CA LEU A 90 15.14 -38.78 10.11
C LEU A 90 15.88 -37.66 9.39
N ASN A 91 17.10 -37.34 9.81
CA ASN A 91 17.90 -36.24 9.23
C ASN A 91 19.00 -36.74 8.26
N GLN A 92 19.27 -38.04 8.23
CA GLN A 92 20.32 -38.65 7.42
C GLN A 92 19.94 -40.10 7.08
N GLY A 93 20.37 -40.55 5.90
CA GLY A 93 20.15 -41.92 5.43
C GLY A 93 19.45 -41.99 4.08
N LEU A 94 19.22 -43.23 3.62
CA LEU A 94 18.55 -43.56 2.37
C LEU A 94 17.29 -44.36 2.69
N PHE A 95 16.13 -43.76 2.44
CA PHE A 95 14.82 -44.29 2.84
C PHE A 95 13.94 -44.54 1.61
N SER A 96 13.04 -45.50 1.74
CA SER A 96 11.96 -45.74 0.79
C SER A 96 10.63 -45.52 1.49
N PHE A 97 9.81 -44.63 0.94
CA PHE A 97 8.44 -44.37 1.37
C PHE A 97 7.51 -44.95 0.33
N THR A 98 6.70 -45.93 0.72
CA THR A 98 5.76 -46.58 -0.20
C THR A 98 4.35 -46.59 0.34
N SER A 99 3.39 -46.62 -0.59
CA SER A 99 2.00 -46.93 -0.28
C SER A 99 1.30 -47.46 -1.52
N ASN A 100 0.36 -48.38 -1.31
CA ASN A 100 -0.57 -48.80 -2.36
C ASN A 100 -1.69 -47.75 -2.47
N VAL A 101 -1.99 -47.34 -3.70
CA VAL A 101 -3.09 -46.43 -4.02
C VAL A 101 -4.10 -47.11 -4.94
N TYR A 102 -5.39 -46.88 -4.70
CA TYR A 102 -6.50 -47.34 -5.53
C TYR A 102 -7.37 -46.16 -5.94
N ILE A 103 -7.49 -45.94 -7.24
CA ILE A 103 -8.39 -44.92 -7.81
C ILE A 103 -9.51 -45.64 -8.57
N PRO A 104 -10.77 -45.58 -8.10
CA PRO A 104 -11.89 -46.10 -8.86
C PRO A 104 -12.05 -45.37 -10.20
N SER A 105 -12.50 -46.05 -11.25
CA SER A 105 -12.79 -45.37 -12.52
C SER A 105 -14.00 -44.45 -12.41
N GLY A 106 -13.95 -43.32 -13.12
CA GLY A 106 -15.04 -42.34 -13.17
C GLY A 106 -15.06 -41.36 -12.01
N GLN A 107 -13.97 -41.28 -11.25
CA GLN A 107 -13.74 -40.22 -10.27
C GLN A 107 -13.42 -38.88 -10.94
N ALA A 108 -13.42 -37.82 -10.13
CA ALA A 108 -13.02 -36.48 -10.53
C ALA A 108 -12.23 -35.83 -9.40
N GLY A 109 -10.92 -36.04 -9.37
CA GLY A 109 -10.07 -35.40 -8.37
C GLY A 109 -8.60 -35.25 -8.74
N ASN A 110 -7.91 -34.49 -7.89
CA ASN A 110 -6.46 -34.45 -7.80
C ASN A 110 -6.08 -35.08 -6.45
N TYR A 111 -5.30 -36.14 -6.51
CA TYR A 111 -4.91 -36.95 -5.36
C TYR A 111 -3.41 -36.85 -5.16
N TYR A 112 -2.96 -36.77 -3.91
CA TYR A 112 -1.57 -36.49 -3.64
C TYR A 112 -0.93 -37.49 -2.67
N PHE A 113 0.33 -37.79 -2.95
CA PHE A 113 1.28 -38.40 -2.01
C PHE A 113 2.43 -37.42 -1.84
N ILE A 114 2.55 -36.83 -0.64
CA ILE A 114 3.41 -35.70 -0.38
C ILE A 114 4.42 -36.06 0.71
N LEU A 115 5.68 -35.70 0.50
CA LEU A 115 6.72 -35.79 1.53
C LEU A 115 7.26 -34.40 1.85
N LEU A 116 7.33 -34.08 3.13
CA LEU A 116 7.80 -32.79 3.64
C LEU A 116 9.11 -32.90 4.39
N ASN A 117 9.99 -31.94 4.13
CA ASN A 117 11.22 -31.76 4.90
C ASN A 117 11.04 -30.81 6.09
N THR A 118 9.96 -30.02 6.08
CA THR A 118 9.57 -29.09 7.16
C THR A 118 8.06 -29.10 7.29
N TYR A 119 7.58 -29.27 8.51
CA TYR A 119 6.16 -29.26 8.83
C TYR A 119 6.00 -29.07 10.35
N GLU A 120 5.18 -28.10 10.71
CA GLU A 120 4.64 -27.88 12.04
C GLU A 120 3.17 -27.47 11.90
N HIS A 121 2.32 -27.98 12.79
CA HIS A 121 0.91 -27.57 12.81
C HIS A 121 0.82 -26.06 13.02
N ASN A 122 0.08 -25.38 12.14
CA ASN A 122 -0.06 -23.92 12.11
C ASN A 122 1.27 -23.16 12.02
N GLY A 123 2.32 -23.84 11.56
CA GLY A 123 3.68 -23.31 11.49
C GLY A 123 4.32 -23.44 10.11
N PRO A 124 5.66 -23.37 10.04
CA PRO A 124 6.42 -23.46 8.79
C PRO A 124 6.23 -24.81 8.10
N LYS A 125 6.15 -24.76 6.76
CA LYS A 125 5.92 -25.93 5.90
C LYS A 125 6.80 -25.87 4.66
N ASN A 126 7.36 -27.00 4.28
CA ASN A 126 8.16 -27.13 3.07
C ASN A 126 8.08 -28.58 2.58
N TRP A 127 7.38 -28.80 1.46
CA TRP A 127 7.29 -30.10 0.81
C TRP A 127 8.34 -30.25 -0.29
N SER A 128 8.98 -31.41 -0.31
CA SER A 128 10.05 -31.79 -1.23
C SER A 128 9.54 -32.62 -2.41
N VAL A 129 8.46 -33.36 -2.18
CA VAL A 129 7.88 -34.31 -3.14
C VAL A 129 6.39 -34.06 -3.19
N GLN A 130 5.83 -34.02 -4.39
CA GLN A 130 4.39 -33.87 -4.59
C GLN A 130 3.97 -34.70 -5.79
N VAL A 131 3.72 -35.99 -5.56
CA VAL A 131 3.18 -36.89 -6.58
C VAL A 131 1.69 -36.62 -6.71
N GLU A 132 1.27 -36.01 -7.81
CA GLU A 132 -0.13 -35.78 -8.15
C GLU A 132 -0.64 -36.88 -9.08
N LEU A 133 -1.82 -37.42 -8.78
CA LEU A 133 -2.63 -38.23 -9.67
C LEU A 133 -3.85 -37.40 -10.07
N ASN A 134 -3.93 -36.98 -11.33
CA ASN A 134 -4.88 -36.00 -11.82
C ASN A 134 -5.86 -36.61 -12.83
N ASP A 135 -7.14 -36.75 -12.44
CA ASP A 135 -8.17 -37.34 -13.31
C ASP A 135 -8.46 -36.52 -14.57
N ALA A 136 -8.32 -35.19 -14.50
CA ALA A 136 -8.62 -34.31 -15.64
C ALA A 136 -7.62 -34.50 -16.78
N THR A 137 -6.36 -34.78 -16.45
CA THR A 137 -5.30 -35.06 -17.43
C THR A 137 -5.11 -36.56 -17.69
N GLY A 138 -5.52 -37.41 -16.74
CA GLY A 138 -5.29 -38.86 -16.74
C GLY A 138 -3.83 -39.23 -16.46
N LEU A 139 -3.04 -38.31 -15.89
CA LEU A 139 -1.61 -38.46 -15.68
C LEU A 139 -1.25 -38.52 -14.19
N VAL A 140 -0.12 -39.19 -13.93
CA VAL A 140 0.62 -39.15 -12.67
C VAL A 140 1.95 -38.46 -12.93
N GLU A 141 2.20 -37.38 -12.20
CA GLU A 141 3.41 -36.56 -12.29
C GLU A 141 3.87 -36.17 -10.87
N ASP A 142 5.19 -35.97 -10.69
CA ASP A 142 5.74 -35.36 -9.49
C ASP A 142 6.14 -33.92 -9.78
N PHE A 143 5.56 -32.97 -9.04
CA PHE A 143 5.82 -31.55 -9.19
C PHE A 143 7.05 -31.06 -8.40
N GLY A 144 7.71 -31.91 -7.60
CA GLY A 144 8.84 -31.51 -6.76
C GLY A 144 8.47 -30.52 -5.63
N GLY A 145 7.19 -30.23 -5.48
CA GLY A 145 6.68 -29.40 -4.40
C GLY A 145 7.21 -27.97 -4.37
N SER A 146 7.66 -27.53 -3.20
CA SER A 146 8.35 -26.24 -3.01
C SER A 146 9.82 -26.26 -3.49
N SER A 147 10.34 -27.43 -3.86
CA SER A 147 11.65 -27.55 -4.48
C SER A 147 11.57 -27.36 -5.99
N ALA A 148 12.46 -26.54 -6.55
CA ALA A 148 12.57 -26.41 -8.00
C ALA A 148 12.77 -27.79 -8.67
N VAL A 149 11.90 -28.15 -9.62
CA VAL A 149 12.07 -29.33 -10.47
C VAL A 149 13.35 -29.17 -11.29
N THR A 150 14.39 -29.90 -10.88
CA THR A 150 15.70 -29.92 -11.55
C THR A 150 16.07 -31.32 -12.04
N GLY A 151 15.37 -32.34 -11.56
CA GLY A 151 15.40 -33.70 -12.07
C GLY A 151 14.65 -33.87 -13.40
N LEU A 152 14.67 -35.09 -13.93
CA LEU A 152 13.95 -35.44 -15.17
C LEU A 152 12.55 -35.96 -14.83
N SER A 153 11.50 -35.16 -15.08
CA SER A 153 10.09 -35.56 -14.97
C SER A 153 9.66 -36.35 -16.19
N THR A 154 9.05 -37.51 -15.96
CA THR A 154 8.47 -38.37 -16.99
C THR A 154 7.09 -38.85 -16.55
N PRO A 155 6.03 -38.04 -16.76
CA PRO A 155 4.68 -38.40 -16.36
C PRO A 155 4.22 -39.72 -16.98
N THR A 156 3.39 -40.46 -16.26
CA THR A 156 2.79 -41.72 -16.71
C THR A 156 1.26 -41.67 -16.60
N THR A 157 0.55 -42.69 -17.07
CA THR A 157 -0.91 -42.72 -17.03
C THR A 157 -1.42 -43.31 -15.72
N ILE A 158 -2.50 -42.75 -15.17
CA ILE A 158 -3.21 -43.29 -14.01
C ILE A 158 -3.71 -44.71 -14.31
N VAL A 159 -3.56 -45.60 -13.35
CA VAL A 159 -4.15 -46.93 -13.37
C VAL A 159 -5.41 -46.92 -12.51
N TYR A 160 -6.55 -47.16 -13.17
CA TYR A 160 -7.84 -47.23 -12.51
C TYR A 160 -8.22 -48.65 -12.11
N ASP A 161 -9.07 -48.75 -11.08
CA ASP A 161 -9.70 -49.98 -10.60
C ASP A 161 -8.71 -51.08 -10.17
N GLN A 162 -7.47 -50.70 -9.85
CA GLN A 162 -6.41 -51.60 -9.41
C GLN A 162 -5.54 -50.93 -8.36
N TRP A 163 -5.02 -51.73 -7.42
CA TRP A 163 -3.98 -51.28 -6.51
C TRP A 163 -2.66 -51.15 -7.25
N VAL A 164 -2.02 -50.00 -7.09
CA VAL A 164 -0.70 -49.72 -7.63
C VAL A 164 0.15 -49.05 -6.57
N GLU A 165 1.44 -49.35 -6.56
CA GLU A 165 2.37 -48.79 -5.59
C GLU A 165 2.88 -47.43 -6.05
N ILE A 166 2.87 -46.46 -5.13
CA ILE A 166 3.73 -45.28 -5.18
C ILE A 166 4.96 -45.59 -4.35
N GLU A 167 6.15 -45.34 -4.90
CA GLU A 167 7.43 -45.47 -4.20
C GLU A 167 8.23 -44.19 -4.37
N VAL A 168 8.69 -43.62 -3.26
CA VAL A 168 9.61 -42.48 -3.24
C VAL A 168 10.86 -42.87 -2.48
N ILE A 169 12.01 -42.88 -3.17
CA ILE A 169 13.32 -43.16 -2.58
C ILE A 169 13.99 -41.83 -2.30
N VAL A 170 14.30 -41.57 -1.02
CA VAL A 170 14.88 -40.33 -0.54
C VAL A 170 16.27 -40.59 0.05
N ASP A 171 17.30 -39.99 -0.53
CA ASP A 171 18.65 -39.91 0.01
C ASP A 171 18.85 -38.54 0.67
N ILE A 172 18.53 -38.45 1.96
CA ILE A 172 18.66 -37.20 2.72
C ILE A 172 20.12 -36.78 2.77
N THR A 173 21.04 -37.75 2.93
CA THR A 173 22.49 -37.52 3.03
C THR A 173 23.05 -36.84 1.77
N ASN A 174 22.60 -37.27 0.59
CA ASN A 174 23.06 -36.74 -0.69
C ASN A 174 22.11 -35.68 -1.29
N ASN A 175 21.10 -35.27 -0.52
CA ASN A 175 20.11 -34.27 -0.91
C ASN A 175 19.39 -34.58 -2.25
N VAL A 176 19.01 -35.82 -2.48
CA VAL A 176 18.41 -36.26 -3.74
C VAL A 176 17.28 -37.27 -3.50
N TYR A 177 16.24 -37.23 -4.32
CA TYR A 177 15.17 -38.24 -4.30
C TYR A 177 14.77 -38.69 -5.72
N SER A 178 14.02 -39.78 -5.80
CA SER A 178 13.37 -40.27 -7.03
C SER A 178 12.01 -40.88 -6.70
N ALA A 179 11.06 -40.80 -7.62
CA ALA A 179 9.71 -41.31 -7.45
C ALA A 179 9.31 -42.26 -8.58
N ASN A 180 8.61 -43.32 -8.23
CA ASN A 180 8.05 -44.33 -9.11
C ASN A 180 6.55 -44.49 -8.85
N TYR A 181 5.79 -44.74 -9.92
CA TYR A 181 4.38 -45.11 -9.87
C TYR A 181 4.17 -46.39 -10.68
N ASN A 182 3.61 -47.43 -10.06
CA ASN A 182 3.41 -48.75 -10.67
C ASN A 182 4.70 -49.30 -11.32
N GLY A 183 5.84 -49.11 -10.64
CA GLY A 183 7.17 -49.51 -11.13
C GLY A 183 7.72 -48.69 -12.31
N VAL A 184 7.02 -47.63 -12.74
CA VAL A 184 7.49 -46.68 -13.75
C VAL A 184 8.09 -45.48 -13.05
N GLN A 185 9.34 -45.14 -13.35
CA GLN A 185 9.99 -43.94 -12.83
C GLN A 185 9.34 -42.69 -13.40
N ILE A 186 8.73 -41.88 -12.52
CA ILE A 186 8.07 -40.61 -12.86
C ILE A 186 8.96 -39.42 -12.53
N MET A 187 9.85 -39.56 -11.56
CA MET A 187 10.85 -38.56 -11.20
C MET A 187 12.21 -39.21 -11.01
N ARG A 188 13.22 -38.67 -11.69
CA ARG A 188 14.61 -39.14 -11.56
C ARG A 188 15.52 -38.04 -11.01
N GLU A 189 16.17 -38.37 -9.89
CA GLU A 189 17.27 -37.62 -9.27
C GLU A 189 16.96 -36.13 -9.06
N ASN A 190 15.81 -35.81 -8.46
CA ASN A 190 15.45 -34.42 -8.12
C ASN A 190 16.00 -34.02 -6.74
N VAL A 191 16.11 -32.72 -6.49
CA VAL A 191 16.66 -32.19 -5.23
C VAL A 191 15.68 -32.41 -4.09
N TRP A 192 16.16 -33.01 -2.99
CA TRP A 192 15.34 -33.23 -1.78
C TRP A 192 15.09 -31.94 -1.00
N GLN A 193 16.07 -31.07 -0.84
CA GLN A 193 16.02 -29.86 -0.04
C GLN A 193 16.45 -28.67 -0.89
N ASN A 194 15.48 -27.84 -1.26
CA ASN A 194 15.67 -26.52 -1.86
C ASN A 194 14.78 -25.50 -1.11
N GLY A 195 15.09 -25.31 0.17
CA GLY A 195 14.22 -24.68 1.18
C GLY A 195 13.95 -25.64 2.34
N GLY A 196 13.52 -25.13 3.49
CA GLY A 196 13.26 -25.95 4.68
C GLY A 196 14.48 -26.65 5.28
N ALA A 197 14.25 -27.64 6.14
CA ALA A 197 15.28 -28.38 6.89
C ALA A 197 15.80 -29.63 6.14
N SER A 198 17.01 -30.08 6.48
CA SER A 198 17.61 -31.29 5.89
C SER A 198 17.15 -32.55 6.62
N GLN A 199 15.87 -32.86 6.52
CA GLN A 199 15.25 -33.99 7.24
C GLN A 199 14.01 -34.50 6.51
N MET A 200 13.51 -35.66 6.90
CA MET A 200 12.14 -36.10 6.64
C MET A 200 11.28 -35.74 7.84
N ARG A 201 10.20 -35.00 7.60
CA ARG A 201 9.34 -34.45 8.64
C ARG A 201 7.90 -34.96 8.58
N CYS A 202 7.34 -35.16 7.40
CA CYS A 202 5.94 -35.54 7.28
C CYS A 202 5.65 -36.33 6.00
N VAL A 203 4.93 -37.45 6.13
CA VAL A 203 4.16 -38.04 5.01
C VAL A 203 2.77 -37.43 5.09
N ASP A 204 2.30 -36.90 3.96
CA ASP A 204 1.02 -36.25 3.80
C ASP A 204 0.24 -36.95 2.68
N LEU A 205 -0.98 -37.37 3.03
CA LEU A 205 -1.93 -37.99 2.12
C LEU A 205 -3.12 -37.04 1.97
N TYR A 206 -3.20 -36.39 0.81
CA TYR A 206 -4.13 -35.30 0.57
C TYR A 206 -5.06 -35.56 -0.61
N ASN A 207 -6.36 -35.26 -0.43
CA ASN A 207 -7.36 -35.21 -1.47
C ASN A 207 -7.77 -33.76 -1.78
N GLY A 208 -7.16 -33.16 -2.80
CA GLY A 208 -7.57 -31.83 -3.30
C GLY A 208 -8.76 -31.87 -4.26
N GLY A 209 -9.34 -33.05 -4.51
CA GLY A 209 -10.38 -33.28 -5.49
C GLY A 209 -11.79 -33.45 -4.92
N THR A 210 -12.73 -33.76 -5.81
CA THR A 210 -14.13 -34.06 -5.46
C THR A 210 -14.45 -35.56 -5.47
N GLY A 211 -13.52 -36.38 -5.98
CA GLY A 211 -13.63 -37.84 -5.99
C GLY A 211 -13.10 -38.46 -4.70
N THR A 212 -13.26 -39.78 -4.58
CA THR A 212 -12.78 -40.59 -3.46
C THR A 212 -11.75 -41.59 -3.95
N PHE A 213 -10.67 -41.75 -3.20
CA PHE A 213 -9.62 -42.71 -3.46
C PHE A 213 -9.10 -43.34 -2.16
N TYR A 214 -8.24 -44.35 -2.28
CA TYR A 214 -7.86 -45.18 -1.14
C TYR A 214 -6.35 -45.36 -1.08
N TYR A 215 -5.82 -45.29 0.14
CA TYR A 215 -4.47 -45.72 0.47
C TYR A 215 -4.51 -46.96 1.34
N ASP A 216 -3.50 -47.80 1.19
CA ASP A 216 -3.26 -48.96 2.03
C ASP A 216 -1.76 -49.27 2.06
N ASP A 217 -1.31 -50.05 3.03
CA ASP A 217 0.08 -50.47 3.20
C ASP A 217 1.07 -49.28 3.13
N VAL A 218 0.97 -48.30 4.04
CA VAL A 218 1.95 -47.21 4.14
C VAL A 218 3.21 -47.75 4.83
N LEU A 219 4.33 -47.81 4.11
CA LEU A 219 5.60 -48.34 4.62
C LEU A 219 6.72 -47.30 4.53
N VAL A 220 7.56 -47.29 5.56
CA VAL A 220 8.85 -46.60 5.57
C VAL A 220 9.95 -47.61 5.82
N ASP A 221 10.77 -47.80 4.80
CA ASP A 221 11.89 -48.74 4.84
C ASP A 221 13.22 -48.00 4.86
N LEU A 222 14.17 -48.53 5.64
CA LEU A 222 15.55 -48.17 5.46
C LEU A 222 16.18 -49.00 4.34
N VAL A 223 16.62 -48.34 3.27
CA VAL A 223 17.24 -49.01 2.12
C VAL A 223 18.60 -49.58 2.52
N GLY A 224 18.74 -50.90 2.43
CA GLY A 224 19.93 -51.64 2.87
C GLY A 224 19.84 -52.19 4.31
N GLY A 225 18.79 -51.80 5.05
CA GLY A 225 18.43 -52.33 6.36
C GLY A 225 19.34 -51.89 7.52
N CYS A 226 18.82 -51.95 8.74
CA CYS A 226 19.53 -51.51 9.95
C CYS A 226 19.89 -52.62 10.95
N SER A 227 19.42 -53.86 10.77
CA SER A 227 19.60 -54.93 11.76
C SER A 227 19.19 -54.48 13.19
N SER A 228 20.05 -54.64 14.20
CA SER A 228 19.84 -54.14 15.56
C SER A 228 20.45 -52.74 15.77
N CYS A 229 20.41 -51.89 14.74
CA CYS A 229 21.03 -50.57 14.70
C CYS A 229 20.21 -49.55 13.90
N CYS A 230 18.88 -49.54 14.12
CA CYS A 230 17.96 -48.64 13.42
C CYS A 230 17.99 -47.23 14.01
N PRO A 231 17.76 -46.17 13.21
CA PRO A 231 17.67 -44.81 13.72
C PRO A 231 16.50 -44.64 14.69
N PHE A 232 16.49 -43.52 15.41
CA PHE A 232 15.32 -43.13 16.20
C PHE A 232 14.23 -42.58 15.29
N ASP A 233 13.00 -42.62 15.80
CA ASP A 233 11.80 -42.22 15.09
C ASP A 233 11.48 -40.75 15.36
N THR A 234 11.28 -40.42 16.64
CA THR A 234 11.08 -39.04 17.10
C THR A 234 12.11 -38.65 18.14
N LEU A 235 12.50 -37.37 18.18
CA LEU A 235 13.17 -36.67 19.26
C LEU A 235 12.50 -35.32 19.43
N ASN A 236 11.97 -35.10 20.62
CA ASN A 236 11.43 -33.83 21.05
C ASN A 236 12.38 -33.23 22.08
N CYS A 237 12.62 -31.93 21.97
CA CYS A 237 13.31 -31.14 22.99
C CYS A 237 12.34 -30.09 23.52
N VAL A 238 12.31 -29.92 24.84
CA VAL A 238 11.49 -28.91 25.50
C VAL A 238 12.34 -28.13 26.48
N SER A 239 12.44 -26.83 26.27
CA SER A 239 13.14 -25.90 27.16
C SER A 239 12.29 -25.64 28.42
N ASP A 240 12.91 -25.76 29.60
CA ASP A 240 12.34 -25.41 30.90
C ASP A 240 13.22 -24.32 31.56
N CYS A 241 12.94 -23.06 31.21
CA CYS A 241 13.67 -21.89 31.70
C CYS A 241 13.64 -21.69 33.22
N PRO A 242 12.54 -21.97 33.94
CA PRO A 242 12.57 -21.94 35.41
C PRO A 242 13.64 -22.82 36.08
N THR A 243 14.16 -23.83 35.37
CA THR A 243 15.14 -24.78 35.92
C THR A 243 16.45 -24.85 35.13
N ASP A 244 16.67 -23.96 34.16
CA ASP A 244 17.81 -23.95 33.22
C ASP A 244 18.06 -25.34 32.61
N SER A 245 16.99 -26.03 32.19
CA SER A 245 17.06 -27.40 31.68
C SER A 245 16.38 -27.58 30.33
N VAL A 246 16.83 -28.57 29.57
CA VAL A 246 16.15 -29.04 28.37
C VAL A 246 15.79 -30.51 28.56
N ASN A 247 14.50 -30.82 28.45
CA ASN A 247 13.99 -32.17 28.51
C ASN A 247 13.96 -32.76 27.10
N LEU A 248 14.59 -33.91 26.92
CA LEU A 248 14.61 -34.68 25.69
C LEU A 248 13.77 -35.94 25.89
N ASP A 249 12.91 -36.25 24.93
CA ASP A 249 12.20 -37.52 24.83
C ASP A 249 12.23 -38.03 23.38
N TRP A 250 12.31 -39.36 23.22
CA TRP A 250 12.43 -39.97 21.90
C TRP A 250 11.76 -41.35 21.80
N SER A 251 11.34 -41.70 20.59
CA SER A 251 10.89 -43.04 20.19
C SER A 251 11.92 -43.70 19.26
N SER A 252 11.90 -45.03 19.17
CA SER A 252 12.78 -45.79 18.27
C SER A 252 11.96 -46.73 17.40
N PHE A 253 12.35 -46.86 16.13
CA PHE A 253 11.82 -47.88 15.22
C PHE A 253 12.22 -49.31 15.65
N GLN A 254 13.23 -49.46 16.51
CA GLN A 254 13.68 -50.77 16.98
C GLN A 254 12.92 -51.24 18.22
N THR A 255 12.48 -52.51 18.23
CA THR A 255 11.73 -53.14 19.33
C THR A 255 12.57 -53.56 20.55
N GLY A 256 13.88 -53.32 20.55
CA GLY A 256 14.80 -53.74 21.62
C GLY A 256 15.99 -52.80 21.80
N PRO A 257 16.78 -52.93 22.89
CA PRO A 257 17.78 -51.94 23.27
C PRO A 257 18.96 -51.87 22.31
N TYR A 258 19.57 -50.69 22.20
CA TYR A 258 20.89 -50.52 21.58
C TYR A 258 21.97 -51.22 22.44
N PRO A 259 22.65 -52.27 21.94
CA PRO A 259 23.43 -53.17 22.81
C PRO A 259 24.60 -52.52 23.56
N GLN A 260 25.11 -51.37 23.10
CA GLN A 260 26.19 -50.64 23.77
C GLN A 260 25.75 -49.31 24.40
N GLY A 261 24.46 -48.97 24.34
CA GLY A 261 23.90 -47.75 24.94
C GLY A 261 23.43 -46.71 23.92
N ILE A 262 23.09 -45.52 24.42
CA ILE A 262 22.69 -44.34 23.65
C ILE A 262 23.61 -43.17 24.05
N THR A 263 24.05 -42.39 23.07
CA THR A 263 24.82 -41.15 23.29
C THR A 263 23.93 -39.95 23.01
N ILE A 264 23.92 -38.97 23.92
CA ILE A 264 23.30 -37.66 23.71
C ILE A 264 24.40 -36.67 23.38
N ARG A 265 24.20 -35.88 22.33
CA ARG A 265 25.05 -34.75 21.97
C ARG A 265 24.29 -33.44 22.08
N ARG A 266 25.01 -32.38 22.46
CA ARG A 266 24.58 -30.99 22.34
C ARG A 266 25.66 -30.24 21.57
N ASP A 267 25.26 -29.56 20.50
CA ASP A 267 26.13 -28.79 19.60
C ASP A 267 27.33 -29.61 19.10
N GLY A 268 27.09 -30.88 18.76
CA GLY A 268 28.09 -31.83 18.29
C GLY A 268 29.02 -32.41 19.37
N VAL A 269 28.79 -32.12 20.66
CA VAL A 269 29.59 -32.64 21.77
C VAL A 269 28.80 -33.69 22.56
N ASP A 270 29.40 -34.86 22.80
CA ASP A 270 28.80 -35.92 23.65
C ASP A 270 28.64 -35.41 25.11
N ILE A 271 27.40 -35.26 25.58
CA ILE A 271 27.06 -34.78 26.93
C ILE A 271 26.57 -35.90 27.86
N ALA A 272 26.04 -37.01 27.31
CA ALA A 272 25.60 -38.15 28.11
C ALA A 272 25.77 -39.50 27.40
N SER A 273 25.86 -40.56 28.20
CA SER A 273 25.80 -41.96 27.75
C SER A 273 24.80 -42.73 28.61
N LEU A 274 23.79 -43.30 27.97
CA LEU A 274 22.61 -43.89 28.59
C LEU A 274 22.49 -45.39 28.27
N PRO A 275 21.73 -46.16 29.07
CA PRO A 275 21.31 -47.51 28.70
C PRO A 275 20.62 -47.56 27.32
N GLY A 276 20.75 -48.69 26.63
CA GLY A 276 20.24 -48.87 25.27
C GLY A 276 18.72 -48.83 25.12
N ASP A 277 17.99 -48.89 26.23
CA ASP A 277 16.54 -48.81 26.34
C ASP A 277 16.04 -47.47 26.92
N ALA A 278 16.92 -46.47 27.07
CA ALA A 278 16.50 -45.15 27.50
C ALA A 278 15.63 -44.46 26.43
N THR A 279 14.61 -43.73 26.88
CA THR A 279 13.66 -42.98 26.03
C THR A 279 13.58 -41.49 26.37
N THR A 280 14.31 -41.04 27.40
CA THR A 280 14.31 -39.65 27.86
C THR A 280 15.65 -39.27 28.47
N TYR A 281 15.95 -37.98 28.47
CA TYR A 281 17.10 -37.38 29.15
C TYR A 281 16.79 -35.92 29.53
N GLN A 282 17.24 -35.47 30.68
CA GLN A 282 17.18 -34.05 31.06
C GLN A 282 18.61 -33.51 31.06
N ASP A 283 18.87 -32.55 30.18
CA ASP A 283 20.09 -31.74 30.23
C ASP A 283 19.87 -30.57 31.18
N VAL A 284 20.82 -30.30 32.07
CA VAL A 284 20.66 -29.32 33.17
C VAL A 284 21.81 -28.31 33.17
N ASN A 285 21.50 -27.07 33.57
CA ASN A 285 22.41 -25.92 33.42
C ASN A 285 22.80 -25.75 31.95
N VAL A 286 21.79 -25.74 31.08
CA VAL A 286 21.97 -25.41 29.67
C VAL A 286 22.16 -23.89 29.60
N ASP A 287 23.18 -23.44 28.87
CA ASP A 287 23.39 -22.01 28.69
C ASP A 287 22.26 -21.44 27.79
N ASP A 288 22.00 -20.13 27.87
CA ASP A 288 21.00 -19.51 27.00
C ASP A 288 21.50 -19.50 25.54
N GLY A 289 20.60 -19.77 24.59
CA GLY A 289 20.89 -19.71 23.16
C GLY A 289 20.26 -20.84 22.34
N VAL A 290 20.63 -20.87 21.06
CA VAL A 290 20.23 -21.96 20.15
C VAL A 290 21.11 -23.17 20.42
N HIS A 291 20.48 -24.30 20.69
CA HIS A 291 21.15 -25.58 20.89
C HIS A 291 20.60 -26.65 19.96
N GLU A 292 21.51 -27.41 19.34
CA GLU A 292 21.17 -28.60 18.58
C GLU A 292 21.46 -29.85 19.42
N TYR A 293 20.42 -30.63 19.71
CA TYR A 293 20.55 -31.91 20.38
C TYR A 293 20.54 -33.05 19.37
N GLU A 294 21.37 -34.07 19.61
CA GLU A 294 21.35 -35.31 18.85
C GLU A 294 21.27 -36.54 19.77
N VAL A 295 20.52 -37.55 19.35
CA VAL A 295 20.48 -38.88 19.99
C VAL A 295 21.05 -39.91 19.02
N VAL A 296 22.01 -40.72 19.50
CA VAL A 296 22.73 -41.72 18.70
C VAL A 296 22.73 -43.06 19.42
N GLY A 297 22.24 -44.11 18.75
CA GLY A 297 22.26 -45.47 19.27
C GLY A 297 23.63 -46.10 19.03
N VAL A 298 24.23 -46.70 20.06
CA VAL A 298 25.53 -47.37 19.96
C VAL A 298 25.32 -48.87 19.83
N CYS A 299 25.73 -49.40 18.69
CA CYS A 299 25.63 -50.80 18.33
C CYS A 299 27.01 -51.48 18.45
N SER A 300 27.12 -52.75 18.07
CA SER A 300 28.35 -53.52 18.32
C SER A 300 29.64 -52.92 17.72
N ALA A 301 29.61 -52.50 16.45
CA ALA A 301 30.77 -51.93 15.72
C ALA A 301 30.41 -50.67 14.91
N THR A 302 29.18 -50.18 15.06
CA THR A 302 28.60 -49.05 14.32
C THR A 302 27.69 -48.25 15.26
N THR A 303 27.34 -47.04 14.85
CA THR A 303 26.27 -46.25 15.47
C THR A 303 25.09 -46.18 14.51
N THR A 304 23.92 -45.81 15.03
CA THR A 304 22.84 -45.29 14.19
C THR A 304 23.28 -43.97 13.55
N TRP A 305 22.54 -43.49 12.56
CA TRP A 305 22.54 -42.06 12.29
C TRP A 305 21.99 -41.29 13.49
N SER A 306 22.41 -40.04 13.65
CA SER A 306 21.85 -39.19 14.69
C SER A 306 20.42 -38.84 14.34
N THR A 307 19.61 -38.66 15.37
CA THR A 307 18.31 -38.01 15.28
C THR A 307 18.43 -36.72 16.05
N SER A 308 18.10 -35.59 15.44
CA SER A 308 18.37 -34.27 16.03
C SER A 308 17.11 -33.42 16.20
N CYS A 309 17.20 -32.47 17.11
CA CYS A 309 16.19 -31.45 17.35
C CYS A 309 16.91 -30.15 17.76
N SER A 310 16.47 -29.03 17.20
CA SER A 310 17.00 -27.70 17.49
C SER A 310 16.04 -26.96 18.42
N ILE A 311 16.55 -26.34 19.47
CA ILE A 311 15.75 -25.55 20.40
C ILE A 311 16.45 -24.26 20.79
N ILE A 312 15.65 -23.22 21.02
CA ILE A 312 16.10 -21.98 21.64
C ILE A 312 15.90 -22.15 23.16
N HIS A 313 16.98 -22.36 23.89
CA HIS A 313 16.96 -22.36 25.35
C HIS A 313 17.04 -20.91 25.84
N CYS A 314 15.95 -20.39 26.38
CA CYS A 314 15.90 -19.14 27.16
C CYS A 314 16.65 -17.95 26.53
N SER A 315 16.49 -17.75 25.21
CA SER A 315 17.15 -16.65 24.48
C SER A 315 16.74 -15.30 25.06
N ALA A 316 17.70 -14.61 25.66
CA ALA A 316 17.78 -13.16 25.53
C ALA A 316 18.29 -12.86 24.11
N ILE A 317 17.54 -12.08 23.33
CA ILE A 317 18.17 -11.32 22.25
C ILE A 317 19.18 -10.37 22.95
N ASP A 318 20.37 -10.20 22.37
CA ASP A 318 21.36 -9.23 22.87
C ASP A 318 20.73 -7.82 22.85
N ASN A 319 20.24 -7.38 24.02
CA ASN A 319 19.56 -6.12 24.37
C ASN A 319 18.12 -6.21 24.89
N ASP A 320 17.65 -7.39 25.28
CA ASP A 320 16.34 -7.52 25.96
C ASP A 320 16.28 -6.85 27.35
N THR A 321 17.41 -6.35 27.86
CA THR A 321 17.47 -5.56 29.10
C THR A 321 18.17 -4.24 28.89
N CYS A 322 17.84 -3.21 29.65
CA CYS A 322 18.58 -1.94 29.58
C CYS A 322 20.07 -2.09 29.98
N GLY A 323 20.42 -3.15 30.72
CA GLY A 323 21.81 -3.47 31.04
C GLY A 323 22.63 -3.96 29.83
N THR A 324 21.96 -4.51 28.82
CA THR A 324 22.55 -5.06 27.60
C THR A 324 22.22 -4.23 26.35
N ALA A 325 21.67 -3.03 26.52
CA ALA A 325 21.26 -2.15 25.44
C ALA A 325 22.36 -1.92 24.38
N LEU A 326 22.02 -2.11 23.11
CA LEU A 326 22.94 -1.91 21.99
C LEU A 326 23.07 -0.43 21.62
N THR A 327 24.25 0.01 21.20
CA THR A 327 24.45 1.41 20.77
C THR A 327 23.98 1.61 19.33
N VAL A 328 23.27 2.73 19.10
CA VAL A 328 22.87 3.19 17.76
C VAL A 328 23.52 4.53 17.43
N ASP A 329 23.89 4.68 16.17
CA ASP A 329 24.58 5.86 15.65
C ASP A 329 23.61 6.80 14.93
N LEU A 330 23.84 8.10 15.11
CA LEU A 330 23.08 9.14 14.42
C LEU A 330 23.25 9.02 12.89
N GLY A 331 22.14 9.04 12.15
CA GLY A 331 22.13 8.94 10.68
C GLY A 331 22.39 7.54 10.13
N VAL A 332 22.46 6.50 10.97
CA VAL A 332 22.64 5.11 10.56
C VAL A 332 21.38 4.32 10.85
N ALA A 333 20.75 3.79 9.79
CA ALA A 333 19.62 2.88 9.91
C ALA A 333 20.05 1.59 10.65
N THR A 334 19.35 1.27 11.74
CA THR A 334 19.62 0.08 12.56
C THR A 334 18.47 -0.91 12.44
N ALA A 335 18.72 -2.09 11.88
CA ALA A 335 17.71 -3.16 11.85
C ALA A 335 17.49 -3.74 13.25
N PHE A 336 16.25 -4.08 13.58
CA PHE A 336 15.87 -4.76 14.81
C PHE A 336 14.79 -5.82 14.52
N ASP A 337 14.59 -6.77 15.43
CA ASP A 337 13.53 -7.78 15.33
C ASP A 337 13.02 -8.21 16.70
N THR A 338 11.81 -7.79 17.05
CA THR A 338 11.19 -8.04 18.36
C THR A 338 10.49 -9.40 18.47
N THR A 339 10.48 -10.21 17.40
CA THR A 339 9.74 -11.49 17.33
C THR A 339 10.02 -12.40 18.53
N PHE A 340 11.28 -12.49 18.94
CA PHE A 340 11.74 -13.35 20.04
C PHE A 340 12.18 -12.60 21.30
N ALA A 341 11.97 -11.28 21.36
CA ALA A 341 12.32 -10.49 22.53
C ALA A 341 11.45 -10.86 23.74
N LEU A 342 11.99 -10.62 24.93
CA LEU A 342 11.30 -10.79 26.21
C LEU A 342 11.08 -9.44 26.90
N THR A 343 10.28 -9.42 27.96
CA THR A 343 10.14 -8.22 28.80
C THR A 343 11.31 -8.12 29.77
N ASP A 344 11.85 -6.92 29.94
CA ASP A 344 12.85 -6.56 30.94
C ASP A 344 12.16 -6.45 32.30
N PRO A 345 12.40 -7.38 33.24
CA PRO A 345 11.77 -7.35 34.56
C PRO A 345 12.25 -6.18 35.44
N ALA A 346 13.37 -5.53 35.08
CA ALA A 346 13.89 -4.35 35.77
C ALA A 346 13.31 -3.04 35.22
N ALA A 347 12.68 -3.09 34.04
CA ALA A 347 12.08 -1.91 33.42
C ALA A 347 10.76 -1.49 34.09
N PRO A 348 10.44 -0.19 34.10
CA PRO A 348 9.10 0.27 34.40
C PRO A 348 8.06 -0.37 33.47
N PRO A 349 6.78 -0.49 33.89
CA PRO A 349 5.71 -0.86 32.97
C PRO A 349 5.68 0.10 31.77
N PHE A 350 5.45 -0.44 30.57
CA PHE A 350 5.34 0.38 29.36
C PHE A 350 4.19 1.38 29.49
N SER A 351 4.45 2.63 29.11
CA SER A 351 3.60 3.78 29.45
C SER A 351 2.53 4.10 28.38
N CYS A 352 2.74 3.67 27.14
CA CYS A 352 1.78 3.73 26.04
C CYS A 352 1.53 2.33 25.43
N ALA A 353 0.90 2.26 24.23
CA ALA A 353 0.73 1.02 23.47
C ALA A 353 -0.01 -0.14 24.19
N ASN A 354 -0.95 0.19 25.09
CA ASN A 354 -1.66 -0.77 25.93
C ASN A 354 -0.71 -1.69 26.76
N GLY A 355 0.43 -1.16 27.20
CA GLY A 355 1.34 -1.84 28.12
C GLY A 355 2.52 -2.57 27.47
N GLY A 356 2.70 -2.44 26.15
CA GLY A 356 3.79 -3.07 25.41
C GLY A 356 3.71 -4.60 25.39
N SER A 357 4.55 -5.25 24.58
CA SER A 357 4.55 -6.69 24.36
C SER A 357 5.86 -7.35 24.75
N VAL A 358 6.99 -6.65 24.55
CA VAL A 358 8.39 -7.08 24.73
C VAL A 358 9.29 -5.87 24.83
N ASP A 359 10.56 -6.07 25.20
CA ASP A 359 11.53 -5.00 25.31
C ASP A 359 12.78 -5.30 24.48
N GLN A 360 13.11 -4.39 23.57
CA GLN A 360 14.47 -4.26 23.06
C GLN A 360 15.04 -2.89 23.37
N TRP A 361 16.23 -2.89 23.94
CA TRP A 361 16.89 -1.68 24.42
C TRP A 361 18.02 -1.23 23.50
N TYR A 362 18.03 0.07 23.22
CA TYR A 362 19.11 0.72 22.50
C TYR A 362 19.60 1.94 23.29
N THR A 363 20.85 2.32 23.08
CA THR A 363 21.44 3.54 23.61
C THR A 363 21.78 4.49 22.49
N PHE A 364 21.38 5.75 22.64
CA PHE A 364 21.71 6.83 21.73
C PHE A 364 22.51 7.89 22.50
N THR A 365 23.69 8.23 22.00
CA THR A 365 24.49 9.35 22.52
C THR A 365 24.78 10.31 21.38
N PRO A 366 24.11 11.47 21.32
CA PRO A 366 24.25 12.37 20.19
C PRO A 366 25.64 13.02 20.19
N THR A 367 26.16 13.27 18.99
CA THR A 367 27.47 13.94 18.76
C THR A 367 27.37 15.47 18.80
N CYS A 368 26.16 15.99 18.91
CA CYS A 368 25.79 17.41 18.89
C CYS A 368 24.54 17.60 19.76
N ASP A 369 24.27 18.83 20.20
CA ASP A 369 22.94 19.15 20.72
C ASP A 369 21.95 19.04 19.54
N GLY A 370 20.78 18.43 19.72
CA GLY A 370 19.82 18.12 18.65
C GLY A 370 18.35 18.16 19.08
N VAL A 371 17.44 18.49 18.16
CA VAL A 371 16.13 17.82 18.11
C VAL A 371 16.26 16.75 17.04
N PHE A 372 16.13 15.49 17.45
CA PHE A 372 16.29 14.33 16.60
C PHE A 372 14.96 13.65 16.37
N ASN A 373 14.65 13.32 15.13
CA ASN A 373 13.54 12.43 14.83
C ASN A 373 14.00 10.98 15.04
N VAL A 374 13.29 10.26 15.90
CA VAL A 374 13.47 8.83 16.17
C VAL A 374 12.28 8.12 15.55
N SER A 375 12.50 7.31 14.52
CA SER A 375 11.45 6.73 13.70
C SER A 375 11.62 5.22 13.52
N LEU A 376 10.50 4.51 13.68
CA LEU A 376 10.32 3.10 13.37
C LEU A 376 9.44 2.89 12.12
N CYS A 377 9.17 3.96 11.36
CA CYS A 377 8.32 3.90 10.17
C CYS A 377 8.86 2.91 9.14
N GLY A 378 7.96 2.15 8.51
CA GLY A 378 8.29 1.06 7.59
C GLY A 378 8.54 -0.29 8.26
N SER A 379 8.35 -0.40 9.58
CA SER A 379 8.34 -1.70 10.28
C SER A 379 7.14 -2.55 9.88
N SER A 380 7.25 -3.88 10.01
CA SER A 380 6.24 -4.81 9.53
C SER A 380 5.09 -5.08 10.51
N TYR A 381 4.99 -4.32 11.59
CA TYR A 381 4.04 -4.57 12.69
C TYR A 381 3.64 -3.25 13.38
N ASP A 382 2.67 -3.33 14.30
CA ASP A 382 2.24 -2.20 15.13
C ASP A 382 3.28 -1.95 16.24
N THR A 383 4.14 -0.95 16.03
CA THR A 383 5.30 -0.69 16.89
C THR A 383 4.95 0.20 18.07
N ALA A 384 5.78 0.17 19.11
CA ALA A 384 5.76 1.15 20.18
C ALA A 384 7.18 1.52 20.61
N ILE A 385 7.41 2.77 21.00
CA ILE A 385 8.71 3.23 21.50
C ILE A 385 8.59 4.11 22.73
N GLU A 386 9.46 3.88 23.72
CA GLU A 386 9.72 4.78 24.85
C GLU A 386 11.16 5.30 24.77
N ILE A 387 11.35 6.58 25.10
CA ILE A 387 12.70 7.14 25.30
C ILE A 387 12.86 7.60 26.73
N PHE A 388 13.96 7.18 27.35
CA PHE A 388 14.34 7.51 28.71
C PHE A 388 15.64 8.33 28.74
N ASP A 389 15.83 9.07 29.83
CA ASP A 389 17.15 9.56 30.19
C ASP A 389 18.13 8.42 30.53
N GLY A 390 19.41 8.72 30.69
CA GLY A 390 20.45 7.74 31.05
C GLY A 390 20.40 7.24 32.50
N GLY A 391 19.47 7.73 33.31
CA GLY A 391 19.46 7.52 34.76
C GLY A 391 20.74 8.00 35.46
N VAL A 392 20.91 7.60 36.73
CA VAL A 392 22.14 7.89 37.50
C VAL A 392 23.12 6.73 37.52
N THR A 393 22.65 5.51 37.25
CA THR A 393 23.44 4.28 37.23
C THR A 393 23.27 3.62 35.86
N PRO A 394 24.34 3.48 35.07
CA PRO A 394 24.26 2.83 33.76
C PRO A 394 23.72 1.41 33.86
N GLY A 395 22.77 1.06 32.98
CA GLY A 395 22.14 -0.27 32.95
C GLY A 395 21.09 -0.52 34.04
N ASP A 396 20.72 0.50 34.83
CA ASP A 396 19.64 0.42 35.83
C ASP A 396 18.43 1.24 35.38
N CYS A 397 17.47 0.56 34.75
CA CYS A 397 16.20 1.12 34.29
C CYS A 397 15.37 1.79 35.40
N SER A 398 15.53 1.37 36.65
CA SER A 398 14.66 1.82 37.75
C SER A 398 14.88 3.27 38.16
N THR A 399 16.01 3.84 37.74
CA THR A 399 16.40 5.23 38.03
C THR A 399 16.21 6.17 36.84
N MET A 400 15.81 5.61 35.69
CA MET A 400 15.62 6.38 34.47
C MET A 400 14.27 7.10 34.50
N THR A 401 14.22 8.29 33.90
CA THR A 401 13.00 9.07 33.72
C THR A 401 12.52 8.95 32.28
N LEU A 402 11.25 8.59 32.09
CA LEU A 402 10.60 8.63 30.77
C LEU A 402 10.59 10.08 30.25
N ILE A 403 11.06 10.26 29.02
CA ILE A 403 11.03 11.52 28.29
C ILE A 403 9.78 11.58 27.43
N GLU A 404 9.56 10.57 26.58
CA GLU A 404 8.44 10.52 25.63
C GLU A 404 8.10 9.07 25.26
N CYS A 405 6.85 8.82 24.83
CA CYS A 405 6.34 7.53 24.35
C CYS A 405 5.46 7.74 23.13
N ASN A 406 5.53 6.85 22.14
CA ASN A 406 4.62 6.86 21.00
C ASN A 406 4.36 5.44 20.48
N ASP A 407 3.10 5.14 20.13
CA ASP A 407 2.67 3.95 19.38
C ASP A 407 2.36 4.31 17.92
N ASP A 408 1.44 5.25 17.68
CA ASP A 408 0.99 5.59 16.32
C ASP A 408 1.54 6.93 15.81
N PHE A 409 2.18 6.94 14.64
CA PHE A 409 2.62 8.16 13.95
C PHE A 409 2.44 8.05 12.43
N CYS A 410 3.04 7.04 11.80
CA CYS A 410 3.03 6.82 10.35
C CYS A 410 2.14 5.62 10.01
N GLY A 411 0.85 5.73 10.34
CA GLY A 411 -0.05 4.58 10.45
C GLY A 411 0.11 3.94 11.83
N PHE A 412 0.27 2.62 11.87
CA PHE A 412 0.48 1.85 13.10
C PHE A 412 1.96 1.79 13.55
N GLN A 413 2.86 2.56 12.92
CA GLN A 413 4.26 2.62 13.33
C GLN A 413 4.59 3.91 14.06
N SER A 414 5.60 3.85 14.93
CA SER A 414 5.92 4.89 15.89
C SER A 414 7.02 5.81 15.39
N ALA A 415 6.89 7.09 15.68
CA ALA A 415 8.00 8.04 15.61
C ALA A 415 7.78 9.18 16.62
N LEU A 416 8.86 9.79 17.09
CA LEU A 416 8.79 10.96 17.97
C LEU A 416 10.05 11.83 17.85
N ASN A 417 9.96 13.07 18.32
CA ASN A 417 11.08 14.00 18.34
C ASN A 417 11.72 14.06 19.72
N LEU A 418 13.02 13.78 19.80
CA LEU A 418 13.82 13.81 21.02
C LEU A 418 14.70 15.06 21.04
N THR A 419 14.51 15.92 22.05
CA THR A 419 15.50 16.96 22.37
C THR A 419 16.64 16.34 23.16
N ALA A 420 17.82 16.25 22.55
CA ALA A 420 18.97 15.54 23.09
C ALA A 420 20.23 16.41 23.10
N PHE A 421 21.10 16.25 24.11
CA PHE A 421 22.30 17.06 24.27
C PHE A 421 23.57 16.23 24.12
N VAL A 422 24.60 16.83 23.54
CA VAL A 422 25.87 16.17 23.23
C VAL A 422 26.46 15.48 24.47
N GLY A 423 26.84 14.22 24.31
CA GLY A 423 27.48 13.43 25.37
C GLY A 423 26.56 12.90 26.47
N ASN A 424 25.25 13.22 26.44
CA ASN A 424 24.28 12.53 27.27
C ASN A 424 23.81 11.24 26.58
N THR A 425 23.70 10.16 27.33
CA THR A 425 23.15 8.90 26.82
C THR A 425 21.66 8.83 27.11
N TYR A 426 20.90 8.43 26.10
CA TYR A 426 19.45 8.20 26.13
C TYR A 426 19.19 6.72 25.86
N TYR A 427 18.17 6.17 26.50
CA TYR A 427 17.77 4.78 26.32
C TYR A 427 16.47 4.72 25.51
N LEU A 428 16.47 3.92 24.46
CA LEU A 428 15.33 3.72 23.57
C LEU A 428 14.83 2.30 23.81
N ARG A 429 13.55 2.15 24.12
CA ARG A 429 12.90 0.87 24.38
C ARG A 429 11.85 0.63 23.32
N ILE A 430 12.07 -0.36 22.47
CA ILE A 430 11.17 -0.73 21.38
C ILE A 430 10.31 -1.93 21.80
N SER A 431 9.02 -1.87 21.46
CA SER A 431 7.98 -2.87 21.75
C SER A 431 6.97 -2.93 20.58
N GLY A 432 5.88 -3.69 20.73
CA GLY A 432 4.68 -3.56 19.92
C GLY A 432 3.39 -3.32 20.73
N PHE A 433 2.36 -2.86 20.05
CA PHE A 433 1.02 -2.64 20.62
C PHE A 433 0.30 -3.98 20.84
N GLY A 434 -0.37 -4.12 21.99
CA GLY A 434 -1.35 -5.20 22.19
C GLY A 434 -0.83 -6.65 22.08
N GLY A 435 0.48 -6.86 22.05
CA GLY A 435 1.10 -8.17 21.86
C GLY A 435 1.86 -8.34 20.53
N ASP A 436 1.74 -7.38 19.61
CA ASP A 436 2.41 -7.43 18.29
C ASP A 436 3.94 -7.41 18.43
N ARG A 437 4.59 -8.05 17.45
CA ARG A 437 6.03 -8.24 17.35
C ARG A 437 6.43 -8.38 15.88
N GLY A 438 7.67 -8.06 15.56
CA GLY A 438 8.22 -8.29 14.22
C GLY A 438 9.52 -7.55 13.94
N PRO A 439 10.04 -7.71 12.71
CA PRO A 439 11.19 -6.96 12.24
C PRO A 439 10.86 -5.50 11.90
N GLY A 440 11.87 -4.65 12.02
CA GLY A 440 11.78 -3.23 11.69
C GLY A 440 13.13 -2.56 11.54
N THR A 441 13.10 -1.25 11.31
CA THR A 441 14.30 -0.40 11.22
C THR A 441 14.14 0.82 12.10
N LEU A 442 15.10 1.05 13.00
CA LEU A 442 15.24 2.25 13.79
C LEU A 442 16.11 3.27 13.03
N ASN A 443 15.53 4.43 12.75
CA ASN A 443 16.21 5.56 12.14
C ASN A 443 16.26 6.73 13.12
N ILE A 444 17.45 7.31 13.30
CA ILE A 444 17.62 8.54 14.08
C ILE A 444 18.25 9.60 13.18
N GLY A 445 17.50 10.66 12.89
CA GLY A 445 17.93 11.77 12.03
C GLY A 445 17.71 13.12 12.69
N MET A 446 18.13 14.20 12.02
CA MET A 446 17.73 15.56 12.42
C MET A 446 16.22 15.69 12.21
N ALA A 447 15.49 16.22 13.19
CA ALA A 447 14.07 16.50 13.01
C ALA A 447 13.86 17.51 11.86
N GLU A 448 12.74 17.41 11.14
CA GLU A 448 12.44 18.32 10.04
C GLU A 448 12.11 19.73 10.55
N ILE A 449 12.18 20.71 9.63
CA ILE A 449 11.73 22.07 9.91
C ILE A 449 10.20 22.07 9.95
N THR A 450 9.61 22.72 10.96
CA THR A 450 8.16 22.85 11.08
C THR A 450 7.69 24.26 10.72
N GLY A 451 6.38 24.40 10.49
CA GLY A 451 5.74 25.70 10.34
C GLY A 451 6.12 26.45 9.07
N LEU A 452 6.60 25.75 8.03
CA LEU A 452 6.87 26.37 6.74
C LEU A 452 5.56 26.92 6.14
N THR A 453 5.56 28.22 5.90
CA THR A 453 4.46 28.99 5.32
C THR A 453 5.02 30.00 4.34
N GLY A 454 4.18 30.51 3.46
CA GLY A 454 4.60 31.52 2.51
C GLY A 454 3.46 32.03 1.65
N PHE A 455 3.73 33.07 0.88
CA PHE A 455 2.80 33.66 -0.06
C PHE A 455 3.54 34.38 -1.18
N TYR A 456 2.86 34.59 -2.31
CA TYR A 456 3.33 35.47 -3.37
C TYR A 456 2.76 36.87 -3.17
N ASP A 457 3.61 37.89 -3.08
CA ASP A 457 3.21 39.30 -2.97
C ASP A 457 3.01 39.92 -4.36
N CYS A 458 1.75 40.15 -4.72
CA CYS A 458 1.35 40.77 -5.99
C CYS A 458 1.91 42.19 -6.20
N THR A 459 2.26 42.88 -5.12
CA THR A 459 2.75 44.27 -5.18
C THR A 459 4.23 44.33 -5.56
N THR A 460 5.02 43.39 -5.03
CA THR A 460 6.47 43.34 -5.23
C THR A 460 6.90 42.30 -6.26
N SER A 461 6.00 41.37 -6.60
CA SER A 461 6.26 40.19 -7.45
C SER A 461 7.31 39.25 -6.85
N PHE A 462 7.34 39.14 -5.52
CA PHE A 462 8.25 38.28 -4.76
C PHE A 462 7.48 37.15 -4.06
N SER A 463 8.17 36.04 -3.80
CA SER A 463 7.67 34.99 -2.90
C SER A 463 8.29 35.17 -1.51
N GLU A 464 7.46 35.27 -0.50
CA GLU A 464 7.87 35.41 0.90
C GLU A 464 7.66 34.08 1.63
N LEU A 465 8.73 33.57 2.24
CA LEU A 465 8.74 32.31 3.00
C LEU A 465 9.00 32.61 4.48
N ALA A 466 8.37 31.84 5.36
CA ALA A 466 8.60 31.86 6.80
C ALA A 466 8.51 30.45 7.37
N TRP A 467 9.29 30.15 8.41
CA TRP A 467 9.25 28.87 9.10
C TRP A 467 9.55 29.05 10.59
N ASP A 468 9.23 28.02 11.39
CA ASP A 468 9.55 28.05 12.80
C ASP A 468 11.07 28.04 13.00
N GLY A 469 11.59 29.09 13.62
CA GLY A 469 12.91 29.03 14.23
C GLY A 469 12.80 28.21 15.50
N THR A 470 13.28 26.97 15.49
CA THR A 470 13.15 26.07 16.65
C THR A 470 13.71 26.74 17.91
N GLY A 471 12.81 27.01 18.86
CA GLY A 471 13.16 27.44 20.19
C GLY A 471 13.80 26.28 20.96
N PHE A 472 15.02 26.50 21.45
CA PHE A 472 15.79 25.64 22.36
C PHE A 472 16.41 24.33 21.81
N GLY A 473 17.29 24.46 20.81
CA GLY A 473 18.55 23.69 20.68
C GLY A 473 18.51 22.44 19.79
N PRO A 474 19.48 22.25 18.87
CA PRO A 474 20.41 23.19 18.30
C PRO A 474 19.61 24.01 17.31
N THR A 475 20.04 25.23 17.17
CA THR A 475 19.79 25.95 15.95
C THR A 475 20.53 25.19 14.84
N TYR A 476 19.84 24.86 13.74
CA TYR A 476 20.55 24.52 12.51
C TYR A 476 21.64 25.58 12.31
N ASP A 477 22.87 25.14 12.09
CA ASP A 477 24.01 26.05 11.92
C ASP A 477 23.79 26.92 10.67
N GLU A 478 23.20 26.29 9.65
CA GLU A 478 22.88 26.89 8.37
C GLU A 478 21.53 26.40 7.85
N TYR A 479 20.90 27.19 6.99
CA TYR A 479 19.73 26.80 6.21
C TYR A 479 20.04 26.88 4.71
N GLU A 480 19.43 25.98 3.96
CA GLU A 480 19.39 25.99 2.50
C GLU A 480 17.93 26.09 2.04
N VAL A 481 17.70 26.93 1.03
CA VAL A 481 16.41 27.11 0.37
C VAL A 481 16.58 26.63 -1.06
N LEU A 482 15.80 25.62 -1.43
CA LEU A 482 15.69 25.12 -2.79
C LEU A 482 14.36 25.56 -3.39
N ARG A 483 14.34 25.72 -4.70
CA ARG A 483 13.14 25.91 -5.51
C ARG A 483 13.21 24.91 -6.65
N ASP A 484 12.22 24.01 -6.72
CA ASP A 484 12.15 22.87 -7.65
C ASP A 484 13.44 22.02 -7.63
N GLY A 485 13.95 21.75 -6.43
CA GLY A 485 15.19 21.00 -6.23
C GLY A 485 16.48 21.75 -6.57
N VAL A 486 16.40 23.04 -6.95
CA VAL A 486 17.57 23.89 -7.21
C VAL A 486 17.82 24.85 -6.06
N SER A 487 19.02 24.79 -5.47
CA SER A 487 19.45 25.73 -4.43
C SER A 487 19.42 27.18 -4.93
N ILE A 488 18.56 28.00 -4.33
CA ILE A 488 18.45 29.44 -4.59
C ILE A 488 19.08 30.28 -3.47
N ALA A 489 19.28 29.69 -2.28
CA ALA A 489 20.08 30.26 -1.21
C ALA A 489 20.69 29.15 -0.36
N SER A 490 21.96 29.30 0.01
CA SER A 490 22.69 28.37 0.88
C SER A 490 23.55 29.13 1.88
N GLY A 491 23.89 28.49 3.00
CA GLY A 491 24.66 29.10 4.08
C GLY A 491 23.93 30.23 4.79
N LEU A 492 22.59 30.20 4.80
CA LEU A 492 21.80 31.15 5.56
C LEU A 492 22.07 30.93 7.05
N PRO A 493 22.35 31.98 7.84
CA PRO A 493 22.87 31.81 9.19
C PRO A 493 21.85 31.19 10.16
N ALA A 494 22.37 30.54 11.20
CA ALA A 494 21.59 30.05 12.34
C ALA A 494 20.54 31.08 12.83
N GLY A 495 19.32 30.60 13.07
CA GLY A 495 18.17 31.42 13.48
C GLY A 495 17.48 32.18 12.34
N THR A 496 17.84 31.93 11.08
CA THR A 496 17.03 32.40 9.93
C THR A 496 15.67 31.74 9.98
N THR A 497 14.60 32.54 9.92
CA THR A 497 13.19 32.06 9.96
C THR A 497 12.37 32.58 8.79
N THR A 498 12.98 33.31 7.86
CA THR A 498 12.31 33.93 6.72
C THR A 498 13.25 34.03 5.54
N PHE A 499 12.71 33.95 4.33
CA PHE A 499 13.44 34.14 3.08
C PHE A 499 12.54 34.78 2.02
N THR A 500 13.08 35.75 1.27
CA THR A 500 12.38 36.38 0.15
C THR A 500 13.02 35.94 -1.16
N ASP A 501 12.27 35.22 -1.99
CA ASP A 501 12.64 35.01 -3.38
C ASP A 501 12.24 36.23 -4.22
N THR A 502 13.26 36.95 -4.69
CA THR A 502 13.08 38.18 -5.48
C THR A 502 12.97 37.95 -6.99
N SER A 503 13.02 36.70 -7.43
CA SER A 503 12.89 36.34 -8.84
C SER A 503 12.16 34.99 -8.98
N PRO A 504 10.94 34.87 -8.45
CA PRO A 504 10.12 33.68 -8.65
C PRO A 504 9.83 33.52 -10.15
N VAL A 505 9.81 32.27 -10.60
CA VAL A 505 9.40 31.92 -11.98
C VAL A 505 7.88 31.80 -11.99
N VAL A 506 7.26 32.27 -13.08
CA VAL A 506 5.82 32.13 -13.32
C VAL A 506 5.41 30.65 -13.30
N GLY A 507 4.28 30.35 -12.67
CA GLY A 507 3.80 29.00 -12.40
C GLY A 507 3.99 28.59 -10.93
N SER A 508 3.61 27.35 -10.63
CA SER A 508 3.82 26.75 -9.32
C SER A 508 5.26 26.30 -9.12
N GLN A 509 5.81 26.64 -7.97
CA GLN A 509 7.20 26.39 -7.59
C GLN A 509 7.21 25.71 -6.21
N THR A 510 7.89 24.58 -6.09
CA THR A 510 8.05 23.87 -4.82
C THR A 510 9.29 24.40 -4.12
N TYR A 511 9.09 25.11 -3.02
CA TYR A 511 10.15 25.56 -2.13
C TYR A 511 10.45 24.48 -1.11
N GLN A 512 11.73 24.22 -0.86
CA GLN A 512 12.17 23.28 0.16
C GLN A 512 13.17 23.95 1.09
N ILE A 513 12.94 23.82 2.40
CA ILE A 513 13.88 24.32 3.42
C ILE A 513 14.59 23.13 4.07
N ILE A 514 15.92 23.17 4.03
CA ILE A 514 16.78 22.17 4.64
C ILE A 514 17.57 22.83 5.77
N GLY A 515 17.47 22.25 6.97
CA GLY A 515 18.31 22.61 8.11
C GLY A 515 19.61 21.81 8.08
N ILE A 516 20.75 22.47 8.23
CA ILE A 516 22.06 21.82 8.24
C ILE A 516 22.69 21.98 9.62
N SER A 517 23.11 20.87 10.22
CA SER A 517 23.99 20.90 11.39
C SER A 517 25.38 20.44 11.00
N ASN A 518 26.31 21.39 10.95
CA ASN A 518 27.73 21.15 10.76
C ASN A 518 28.33 20.39 11.95
N ALA A 519 27.81 20.61 13.16
CA ALA A 519 28.23 19.89 14.36
C ALA A 519 27.83 18.40 14.31
N CYS A 520 26.62 18.09 13.84
CA CYS A 520 26.16 16.71 13.67
C CYS A 520 26.69 16.05 12.39
N GLY A 521 27.09 16.84 11.38
CA GLY A 521 27.46 16.36 10.06
C GLY A 521 26.27 15.85 9.23
N LEU A 522 25.06 16.34 9.52
CA LEU A 522 23.81 15.92 8.90
C LEU A 522 22.94 17.12 8.49
N SER A 523 22.04 16.88 7.55
CA SER A 523 20.94 17.77 7.19
C SER A 523 19.60 17.13 7.55
N THR A 524 18.57 17.95 7.73
CA THR A 524 17.19 17.47 7.79
C THR A 524 16.76 16.91 6.43
N ALA A 525 15.70 16.09 6.43
CA ALA A 525 14.87 16.03 5.23
C ALA A 525 14.28 17.43 4.97
N GLY A 526 14.05 17.76 3.70
CA GLY A 526 13.62 19.09 3.34
C GLY A 526 12.12 19.26 3.50
N THR A 527 11.71 20.30 4.23
CA THR A 527 10.29 20.65 4.39
C THR A 527 9.82 21.42 3.17
N GLU A 528 8.74 20.99 2.54
CA GLU A 528 8.27 21.55 1.27
C GLU A 528 7.04 22.46 1.42
N LEU A 529 6.96 23.46 0.54
CA LEU A 529 5.82 24.35 0.36
C LEU A 529 5.73 24.76 -1.11
N THR A 530 4.59 24.53 -1.73
CA THR A 530 4.32 25.01 -3.09
C THR A 530 3.73 26.42 -3.04
N LEU A 531 4.32 27.34 -3.78
CA LEU A 531 3.76 28.67 -4.02
C LEU A 531 3.64 28.92 -5.53
N THR A 532 2.57 29.58 -5.93
CA THR A 532 2.32 29.91 -7.33
C THR A 532 2.57 31.39 -7.58
N ALA A 533 3.49 31.69 -8.49
CA ALA A 533 3.60 33.02 -9.09
C ALA A 533 2.63 33.10 -10.28
N PRO A 534 1.59 33.94 -10.24
CA PRO A 534 0.54 33.94 -11.25
C PRO A 534 1.04 34.45 -12.61
N ASP A 535 0.60 33.81 -13.68
CA ASP A 535 0.68 34.36 -15.04
C ASP A 535 -0.59 35.14 -15.36
N LEU A 536 -0.60 36.45 -15.11
CA LEU A 536 -1.76 37.28 -15.43
C LEU A 536 -2.00 37.41 -16.95
N SER A 537 -1.12 36.88 -17.80
CA SER A 537 -1.29 36.82 -19.25
C SER A 537 -1.74 35.46 -19.78
N ALA A 538 -1.89 34.46 -18.91
CA ALA A 538 -2.46 33.18 -19.27
C ALA A 538 -3.95 33.32 -19.64
N THR A 539 -4.36 32.68 -20.73
CA THR A 539 -5.77 32.59 -21.12
C THR A 539 -6.47 31.41 -20.46
N ASP A 540 -5.70 30.43 -20.01
CA ASP A 540 -6.17 29.14 -19.53
C ASP A 540 -5.46 28.81 -18.21
N VAL A 541 -6.20 28.76 -17.10
CA VAL A 541 -5.66 28.46 -15.78
C VAL A 541 -6.08 27.04 -15.41
N ILE A 542 -5.10 26.16 -15.24
CA ILE A 542 -5.30 24.74 -14.96
C ILE A 542 -4.95 24.48 -13.50
N PHE A 543 -5.90 24.02 -12.71
CA PHE A 543 -5.69 23.61 -11.33
C PHE A 543 -5.41 22.11 -11.28
N ARG A 544 -4.18 21.74 -10.94
CA ARG A 544 -3.83 20.36 -10.62
C ARG A 544 -4.21 20.10 -9.17
N VAL A 545 -5.32 19.38 -8.99
CA VAL A 545 -5.88 19.08 -7.67
C VAL A 545 -5.61 17.63 -7.27
N GLU A 546 -5.48 16.74 -8.26
CA GLU A 546 -5.00 15.37 -8.09
C GLU A 546 -3.69 15.29 -7.28
N LEU A 547 -3.59 14.29 -6.40
CA LEU A 547 -2.39 13.99 -5.64
C LEU A 547 -1.32 13.34 -6.55
N PRO A 548 -0.03 13.56 -6.24
CA PRO A 548 1.04 12.83 -6.92
C PRO A 548 0.94 11.33 -6.68
N GLY A 549 1.11 10.52 -7.73
CA GLY A 549 1.13 9.05 -7.62
C GLY A 549 0.36 8.32 -8.70
N GLY A 550 -0.49 9.03 -9.43
CA GLY A 550 -1.22 8.53 -10.59
C GLY A 550 -0.34 8.18 -11.79
N SER A 551 -0.83 7.27 -12.63
CA SER A 551 -0.30 7.01 -13.97
C SER A 551 -0.72 8.07 -14.99
N ILE A 552 -1.76 8.85 -14.67
CA ILE A 552 -2.33 9.91 -15.51
C ILE A 552 -2.00 11.27 -14.90
N ASP A 553 -1.65 12.19 -15.79
CA ASP A 553 -1.38 13.58 -15.44
C ASP A 553 -2.26 14.44 -16.36
N SER A 554 -3.48 14.72 -15.90
CA SER A 554 -4.45 15.48 -16.69
C SER A 554 -4.04 16.93 -16.87
N ALA A 555 -3.52 17.57 -15.82
CA ALA A 555 -3.18 18.99 -15.91
C ALA A 555 -2.04 19.25 -16.92
N GLN A 556 -1.06 18.35 -17.01
CA GLN A 556 0.00 18.42 -18.02
C GLN A 556 -0.53 18.08 -19.41
N ALA A 557 -1.37 17.05 -19.56
CA ALA A 557 -2.00 16.72 -20.83
C ALA A 557 -2.84 17.89 -21.39
N LEU A 558 -3.62 18.54 -20.53
CA LEU A 558 -4.35 19.77 -20.84
C LEU A 558 -3.41 20.90 -21.26
N ALA A 559 -2.36 21.17 -20.48
CA ALA A 559 -1.40 22.23 -20.79
C ALA A 559 -0.71 22.01 -22.15
N ASP A 560 -0.34 20.77 -22.46
CA ASP A 560 0.27 20.41 -23.73
C ASP A 560 -0.71 20.60 -24.89
N ALA A 561 -1.95 20.14 -24.78
CA ALA A 561 -2.98 20.28 -25.80
C ALA A 561 -3.40 21.75 -26.03
N LEU A 562 -3.55 22.53 -24.96
CA LEU A 562 -3.83 23.97 -25.03
C LEU A 562 -2.68 24.73 -25.70
N SER A 563 -1.44 24.40 -25.36
CA SER A 563 -0.25 24.99 -25.99
C SER A 563 -0.15 24.64 -27.48
N ALA A 564 -0.41 23.38 -27.84
CA ALA A 564 -0.38 22.89 -29.22
C ALA A 564 -1.41 23.60 -30.11
N THR A 565 -2.54 23.99 -29.52
CA THR A 565 -3.62 24.73 -30.19
C THR A 565 -3.46 26.26 -30.09
N GLY A 566 -2.31 26.74 -29.59
CA GLY A 566 -1.90 28.15 -29.65
C GLY A 566 -2.39 29.02 -28.49
N ARG A 567 -2.80 28.42 -27.38
CA ARG A 567 -3.24 29.11 -26.15
C ARG A 567 -2.09 29.29 -25.17
N THR A 568 -2.32 30.05 -24.11
CA THR A 568 -1.32 30.30 -23.04
C THR A 568 -1.79 29.69 -21.73
N PRO A 569 -1.61 28.37 -21.54
CA PRO A 569 -1.97 27.72 -20.28
C PRO A 569 -0.95 28.01 -19.18
N VAL A 570 -1.42 28.08 -17.94
CA VAL A 570 -0.61 28.04 -16.72
C VAL A 570 -1.16 26.96 -15.80
N ILE A 571 -0.28 26.10 -15.28
CA ILE A 571 -0.63 25.12 -14.25
C ILE A 571 -0.45 25.78 -12.88
N VAL A 572 -1.47 25.62 -12.04
CA VAL A 572 -1.53 26.03 -10.64
C VAL A 572 -1.75 24.78 -9.80
N GLU A 573 -0.77 24.43 -8.99
CA GLU A 573 -0.84 23.31 -8.05
C GLU A 573 -1.79 23.63 -6.89
N GLY A 574 -2.67 22.69 -6.58
CA GLY A 574 -3.71 22.82 -5.55
C GLY A 574 -5.04 23.33 -6.06
N GLN A 575 -5.93 23.62 -5.12
CA GLN A 575 -7.33 23.95 -5.37
C GLN A 575 -7.54 25.45 -5.75
N PRO A 576 -8.58 25.80 -6.52
CA PRO A 576 -8.84 27.16 -7.03
C PRO A 576 -8.72 28.35 -6.06
N GLU A 577 -8.98 28.16 -4.77
CA GLU A 577 -8.85 29.19 -3.74
C GLU A 577 -7.41 29.71 -3.54
N VAL A 578 -6.40 28.98 -4.03
CA VAL A 578 -5.00 29.42 -3.98
C VAL A 578 -4.64 30.43 -5.08
N ALA A 579 -5.56 30.67 -6.02
CA ALA A 579 -5.38 31.65 -7.09
C ALA A 579 -5.16 33.06 -6.50
N SER A 580 -3.98 33.62 -6.75
CA SER A 580 -3.58 34.91 -6.19
C SER A 580 -3.63 36.02 -7.24
N CYS A 581 -3.51 37.28 -6.79
CA CYS A 581 -3.36 38.46 -7.64
C CYS A 581 -4.48 38.72 -8.67
N GLY A 582 -5.69 38.20 -8.42
CA GLY A 582 -6.81 38.35 -9.37
C GLY A 582 -6.66 37.48 -10.62
N LEU A 583 -5.91 36.38 -10.54
CA LEU A 583 -5.74 35.44 -11.65
C LEU A 583 -7.07 34.92 -12.23
N LEU A 584 -8.12 34.82 -11.42
CA LEU A 584 -9.47 34.42 -11.86
C LEU A 584 -10.44 35.60 -12.01
N ASP A 585 -9.91 36.82 -12.16
CA ASP A 585 -10.67 38.02 -12.44
C ASP A 585 -10.26 38.58 -13.82
N PRO A 586 -11.15 38.54 -14.83
CA PRO A 586 -10.87 39.08 -16.17
C PRO A 586 -10.59 40.59 -16.18
N ALA A 587 -10.91 41.33 -15.11
CA ALA A 587 -10.54 42.73 -14.98
C ALA A 587 -9.05 42.93 -14.67
N THR A 588 -8.37 41.90 -14.16
CA THR A 588 -6.96 41.98 -13.73
C THR A 588 -6.04 40.95 -14.39
N SER A 589 -6.60 39.97 -15.10
CA SER A 589 -5.90 38.92 -15.83
C SER A 589 -6.47 38.71 -17.24
N ALA A 590 -5.76 37.96 -18.08
CA ALA A 590 -6.23 37.54 -19.40
C ALA A 590 -7.02 36.22 -19.38
N THR A 591 -7.36 35.70 -18.19
CA THR A 591 -7.98 34.40 -18.02
C THR A 591 -9.35 34.34 -18.69
N GLU A 592 -9.50 33.40 -19.61
CA GLU A 592 -10.76 33.10 -20.30
C GLU A 592 -11.40 31.81 -19.77
N ARG A 593 -10.58 30.87 -19.28
CA ARG A 593 -11.01 29.53 -18.89
C ARG A 593 -10.28 29.03 -17.65
N LEU A 594 -11.02 28.32 -16.80
CA LEU A 594 -10.54 27.58 -15.64
C LEU A 594 -10.73 26.09 -15.90
N TRP A 595 -9.68 25.31 -15.71
CA TRP A 595 -9.67 23.86 -15.84
C TRP A 595 -9.37 23.23 -14.49
N TYR A 596 -10.30 22.49 -13.91
CA TYR A 596 -10.14 21.81 -12.63
C TYR A 596 -9.87 20.32 -12.84
N CYS A 597 -8.69 19.85 -12.44
CA CYS A 597 -8.26 18.46 -12.56
C CYS A 597 -8.27 17.78 -11.18
N GLY A 598 -9.43 17.26 -10.78
CA GLY A 598 -9.66 16.67 -9.45
C GLY A 598 -9.02 15.30 -9.23
N GLY A 599 -8.63 14.62 -10.31
CA GLY A 599 -8.11 13.26 -10.28
C GLY A 599 -9.19 12.19 -10.07
N THR A 600 -8.79 10.92 -10.09
CA THR A 600 -9.64 9.76 -9.69
C THR A 600 -9.00 8.96 -8.55
N TYR A 601 -9.77 8.10 -7.88
CA TYR A 601 -9.26 7.29 -6.77
C TYR A 601 -8.06 6.41 -7.23
N PRO A 602 -6.99 6.25 -6.41
CA PRO A 602 -6.80 6.72 -5.03
C PRO A 602 -6.21 8.13 -4.90
N ASN A 603 -5.90 8.78 -6.01
CA ASN A 603 -5.14 10.03 -6.05
C ASN A 603 -6.04 11.27 -6.16
N GLY A 604 -7.33 11.09 -6.36
CA GLY A 604 -8.32 12.16 -6.44
C GLY A 604 -8.43 12.96 -5.14
N GLN A 605 -8.87 14.22 -5.27
CA GLN A 605 -9.16 15.11 -4.16
C GLN A 605 -10.54 15.75 -4.33
N ALA A 606 -11.35 15.67 -3.27
CA ALA A 606 -12.64 16.32 -3.22
C ALA A 606 -12.51 17.85 -3.29
N MET A 607 -13.41 18.49 -4.04
CA MET A 607 -13.47 19.95 -4.14
C MET A 607 -13.79 20.58 -2.78
N THR A 608 -13.00 21.57 -2.35
CA THR A 608 -13.27 22.23 -1.06
C THR A 608 -14.41 23.25 -1.20
N PRO A 609 -15.10 23.60 -0.10
CA PRO A 609 -16.10 24.67 -0.13
C PRO A 609 -15.54 26.02 -0.60
N ALA A 610 -14.26 26.31 -0.32
CA ALA A 610 -13.62 27.54 -0.78
C ALA A 610 -13.35 27.50 -2.29
N SER A 611 -12.94 26.33 -2.81
CA SER A 611 -12.76 26.08 -4.24
C SER A 611 -14.06 26.26 -5.00
N ALA A 612 -15.15 25.69 -4.48
CA ALA A 612 -16.47 25.77 -5.10
C ALA A 612 -16.96 27.22 -5.22
N VAL A 613 -16.71 28.05 -4.19
CA VAL A 613 -16.99 29.49 -4.23
C VAL A 613 -16.11 30.18 -5.28
N ALA A 614 -14.80 29.92 -5.30
CA ALA A 614 -13.87 30.53 -6.25
C ALA A 614 -14.24 30.20 -7.72
N ILE A 615 -14.63 28.96 -8.01
CA ILE A 615 -15.10 28.54 -9.34
C ILE A 615 -16.42 29.24 -9.69
N SER A 616 -17.37 29.30 -8.76
CA SER A 616 -18.68 29.95 -8.95
C SER A 616 -18.52 31.46 -9.23
N GLU A 617 -17.63 32.13 -8.51
CA GLU A 617 -17.31 33.55 -8.75
C GLU A 617 -16.62 33.75 -10.11
N ALA A 618 -15.64 32.91 -10.48
CA ALA A 618 -15.01 32.96 -11.79
C ALA A 618 -16.02 32.76 -12.92
N GLN A 619 -16.92 31.78 -12.78
CA GLN A 619 -18.00 31.52 -13.72
C GLN A 619 -18.91 32.73 -13.89
N ALA A 620 -19.34 33.36 -12.79
CA ALA A 620 -20.17 34.55 -12.82
C ALA A 620 -19.50 35.72 -13.55
N LEU A 621 -18.17 35.83 -13.49
CA LEU A 621 -17.37 36.81 -14.22
C LEU A 621 -17.20 36.50 -15.72
N GLY A 622 -17.73 35.37 -16.20
CA GLY A 622 -17.70 34.99 -17.62
C GLY A 622 -16.65 33.95 -17.98
N ILE A 623 -15.81 33.51 -17.02
CA ILE A 623 -14.76 32.50 -17.25
C ILE A 623 -15.42 31.15 -17.53
N GLY A 624 -15.03 30.52 -18.64
CA GLY A 624 -15.48 29.16 -18.97
C GLY A 624 -14.90 28.15 -17.97
N ILE A 625 -15.74 27.24 -17.47
CA ILE A 625 -15.35 26.29 -16.44
C ILE A 625 -15.33 24.88 -17.02
N TYR A 626 -14.23 24.17 -16.76
CA TYR A 626 -14.11 22.75 -16.96
C TYR A 626 -13.81 22.07 -15.62
N VAL A 627 -14.53 21.01 -15.29
CA VAL A 627 -14.30 20.19 -14.10
C VAL A 627 -14.25 18.71 -14.50
N GLU A 628 -13.14 18.06 -14.19
CA GLU A 628 -13.04 16.60 -14.14
C GLU A 628 -12.76 16.15 -12.70
N ALA A 629 -13.38 15.05 -12.28
CA ALA A 629 -13.08 14.36 -11.02
C ALA A 629 -13.81 13.01 -10.95
N GLY A 630 -13.11 11.94 -10.55
CA GLY A 630 -13.71 10.65 -10.19
C GLY A 630 -14.18 10.65 -8.74
N ASP A 631 -15.27 9.93 -8.43
CA ASP A 631 -15.95 9.82 -7.12
C ASP A 631 -16.44 11.14 -6.46
N ALA A 632 -16.02 12.30 -6.97
CA ALA A 632 -16.35 13.61 -6.44
C ALA A 632 -17.79 14.05 -6.72
N TRP A 633 -18.54 13.30 -7.53
CA TRP A 633 -19.94 13.60 -7.81
C TRP A 633 -20.83 12.73 -6.91
N GLY A 634 -20.57 11.41 -6.86
CA GLY A 634 -21.44 10.43 -6.21
C GLY A 634 -21.10 10.15 -4.74
N PHE A 635 -19.82 9.98 -4.43
CA PHE A 635 -19.34 9.57 -3.10
C PHE A 635 -18.94 10.76 -2.22
N ASP A 636 -18.16 11.69 -2.77
CA ASP A 636 -17.71 12.93 -2.11
C ASP A 636 -18.41 14.15 -2.73
N PRO A 637 -19.70 14.38 -2.44
CA PRO A 637 -20.55 15.25 -3.24
C PRO A 637 -20.02 16.69 -3.28
N VAL A 638 -19.97 17.23 -4.51
CA VAL A 638 -19.56 18.61 -4.76
C VAL A 638 -20.35 19.61 -3.90
N ASP A 639 -19.66 20.60 -3.36
CA ASP A 639 -20.25 21.60 -2.48
C ASP A 639 -21.40 22.38 -3.18
N PRO A 640 -22.48 22.72 -2.43
CA PRO A 640 -23.62 23.45 -2.97
C PRO A 640 -23.31 24.77 -3.70
N ALA A 641 -22.19 25.44 -3.40
CA ALA A 641 -21.82 26.69 -4.07
C ALA A 641 -21.53 26.51 -5.57
N PHE A 642 -20.91 25.39 -5.96
CA PHE A 642 -20.70 25.03 -7.35
C PHE A 642 -21.93 24.35 -7.95
N ALA A 643 -22.59 23.47 -7.18
CA ALA A 643 -23.84 22.83 -7.61
C ALA A 643 -25.00 23.84 -7.84
N ALA A 644 -24.91 25.05 -7.31
CA ALA A 644 -25.88 26.11 -7.56
C ALA A 644 -25.76 26.75 -8.96
N ILE A 645 -24.68 26.46 -9.71
CA ILE A 645 -24.58 26.83 -11.12
C ILE A 645 -25.55 25.94 -11.90
N ASP A 646 -26.37 26.56 -12.76
CA ASP A 646 -27.49 25.95 -13.49
C ASP A 646 -27.17 24.56 -14.09
N GLY A 647 -27.85 23.51 -13.58
CA GLY A 647 -27.80 22.13 -14.08
C GLY A 647 -26.70 21.23 -13.49
N ILE A 648 -25.78 21.77 -12.69
CA ILE A 648 -24.66 21.00 -12.14
C ILE A 648 -25.15 20.02 -11.07
N ALA A 649 -24.57 18.81 -11.06
CA ALA A 649 -24.79 17.78 -10.05
C ALA A 649 -26.22 17.22 -9.94
N ASP A 650 -27.02 17.43 -10.97
CA ASP A 650 -28.34 16.84 -11.10
C ASP A 650 -28.27 15.35 -11.48
N GLY A 651 -28.87 14.48 -10.66
CA GLY A 651 -29.04 13.07 -11.02
C GLY A 651 -27.74 12.26 -11.12
N ILE A 652 -26.83 12.45 -10.16
CA ILE A 652 -25.58 11.67 -10.06
C ILE A 652 -25.83 10.29 -9.46
N LEU A 653 -25.16 9.28 -10.00
CA LEU A 653 -25.04 7.96 -9.37
C LEU A 653 -23.56 7.64 -9.13
N ASP A 654 -23.31 7.10 -7.95
CA ASP A 654 -22.02 6.54 -7.55
C ASP A 654 -21.56 5.50 -8.58
N GLY A 655 -20.31 5.68 -9.02
CA GLY A 655 -19.71 5.02 -10.16
C GLY A 655 -19.25 3.59 -9.93
N ASP A 656 -18.52 3.08 -10.93
CA ASP A 656 -17.66 1.91 -10.80
C ASP A 656 -16.43 2.07 -11.71
N ASP A 657 -15.57 1.05 -11.72
CA ASP A 657 -14.32 1.02 -12.47
C ASP A 657 -14.46 0.41 -13.89
N SER A 658 -15.69 0.27 -14.40
CA SER A 658 -15.94 -0.39 -15.70
C SER A 658 -15.67 0.49 -16.93
N PHE A 659 -15.39 1.78 -16.73
CA PHE A 659 -15.31 2.77 -17.80
C PHE A 659 -13.99 2.67 -18.58
N LEU A 660 -13.93 1.82 -19.60
CA LEU A 660 -12.72 1.58 -20.40
C LEU A 660 -12.78 2.14 -21.83
N THR A 661 -13.99 2.43 -22.30
CA THR A 661 -14.22 2.99 -23.64
C THR A 661 -15.36 3.98 -23.60
N MET A 662 -15.32 5.00 -24.46
CA MET A 662 -16.30 6.08 -24.47
C MET A 662 -16.73 6.49 -25.88
N ASN A 663 -17.96 6.98 -25.98
CA ASN A 663 -18.51 7.60 -27.18
C ASN A 663 -18.86 9.06 -26.89
N GLY A 664 -18.45 9.95 -27.79
CA GLY A 664 -18.82 11.36 -27.76
C GLY A 664 -20.25 11.55 -28.27
N LEU A 665 -20.95 12.48 -27.64
CA LEU A 665 -22.35 12.81 -27.94
C LEU A 665 -22.48 14.26 -28.43
N ASP A 666 -23.60 14.55 -29.07
CA ASP A 666 -24.01 15.93 -29.37
C ASP A 666 -24.89 16.42 -28.22
N SER A 667 -24.40 17.44 -27.51
CA SER A 667 -25.15 18.09 -26.42
C SER A 667 -26.47 18.70 -26.91
N GLY A 668 -26.56 19.06 -28.19
CA GLY A 668 -27.66 19.83 -28.76
C GLY A 668 -27.56 21.34 -28.49
N PHE A 669 -26.53 21.80 -27.76
CA PHE A 669 -26.35 23.18 -27.31
C PHE A 669 -25.03 23.81 -27.76
N GLY A 670 -24.39 23.24 -28.79
CA GLY A 670 -23.21 23.83 -29.43
C GLY A 670 -21.90 23.09 -29.20
N LEU A 671 -21.89 22.06 -28.35
CA LEU A 671 -20.79 21.10 -28.22
C LEU A 671 -21.19 19.75 -28.85
N ASP A 672 -20.58 19.41 -29.98
CA ASP A 672 -20.79 18.16 -30.72
C ASP A 672 -19.50 17.33 -30.73
N LEU A 673 -19.49 16.23 -29.97
CA LEU A 673 -18.38 15.31 -29.85
C LEU A 673 -18.59 14.01 -30.63
N THR A 674 -19.62 13.91 -31.47
CA THR A 674 -19.99 12.66 -32.18
C THR A 674 -18.91 12.14 -33.14
N SER A 675 -17.88 12.96 -33.42
CA SER A 675 -16.70 12.53 -34.18
C SER A 675 -15.78 11.58 -33.41
N PHE A 676 -15.87 11.55 -32.08
CA PHE A 676 -15.14 10.66 -31.19
C PHE A 676 -16.00 9.43 -30.88
N ALA A 677 -15.67 8.29 -31.49
CA ALA A 677 -16.43 7.04 -31.31
C ALA A 677 -15.51 5.89 -30.94
N ALA A 678 -15.93 5.08 -29.95
CA ALA A 678 -15.16 3.97 -29.40
C ALA A 678 -13.73 4.37 -29.00
N VAL A 679 -13.59 5.52 -28.35
CA VAL A 679 -12.28 5.99 -27.86
C VAL A 679 -11.94 5.19 -26.61
N ALA A 680 -10.69 4.73 -26.51
CA ALA A 680 -10.21 4.07 -25.32
C ALA A 680 -10.00 5.09 -24.18
N TYR A 681 -10.30 4.70 -22.96
CA TYR A 681 -9.89 5.40 -21.75
C TYR A 681 -8.78 4.58 -21.09
N ASN A 682 -7.64 5.22 -20.84
CA ASN A 682 -6.63 4.66 -19.96
C ASN A 682 -6.95 5.15 -18.55
N GLN A 683 -6.94 4.26 -17.57
CA GLN A 683 -7.23 4.55 -16.17
C GLN A 683 -5.95 4.89 -15.39
N ASP A 684 -6.10 5.66 -14.31
CA ASP A 684 -5.01 6.13 -13.46
C ASP A 684 -4.33 4.97 -12.71
N ASN A 685 -5.13 3.95 -12.36
CA ASN A 685 -4.68 2.77 -11.69
C ASN A 685 -5.26 1.49 -12.32
N ALA A 686 -4.38 0.63 -12.80
CA ALA A 686 -4.74 -0.61 -13.50
C ALA A 686 -5.19 -1.76 -12.56
N ALA A 687 -5.38 -1.49 -11.27
CA ALA A 687 -5.67 -2.49 -10.23
C ALA A 687 -7.15 -2.52 -9.79
N ASP A 688 -8.06 -2.19 -10.71
CA ASP A 688 -9.51 -2.18 -10.55
C ASP A 688 -10.07 -1.15 -9.52
N ASN A 689 -9.62 0.11 -9.56
CA ASN A 689 -10.02 1.14 -8.58
C ASN A 689 -10.09 2.58 -9.10
N ASP A 690 -10.22 2.80 -10.41
CA ASP A 690 -10.43 4.12 -11.02
C ASP A 690 -11.93 4.34 -11.28
N TRP A 691 -12.63 4.81 -10.24
CA TRP A 691 -14.10 4.89 -10.23
C TRP A 691 -14.62 6.12 -10.98
N THR A 692 -15.49 5.86 -11.96
CA THR A 692 -16.13 6.87 -12.79
C THR A 692 -17.62 6.98 -12.44
N ASP A 693 -18.01 8.11 -11.85
CA ASP A 693 -19.39 8.48 -11.56
C ASP A 693 -20.23 8.61 -12.83
N GLN A 694 -21.53 8.31 -12.67
CA GLN A 694 -22.50 8.42 -13.75
C GLN A 694 -23.21 9.76 -13.66
N LEU A 695 -23.05 10.58 -14.70
CA LEU A 695 -23.65 11.89 -14.80
C LEU A 695 -24.88 11.83 -15.71
N VAL A 696 -25.97 12.44 -15.27
CA VAL A 696 -27.22 12.54 -16.02
C VAL A 696 -27.53 14.01 -16.27
N SER A 697 -27.71 14.40 -17.53
CA SER A 697 -28.23 15.73 -17.84
C SER A 697 -29.72 15.81 -17.46
N THR A 698 -30.08 16.63 -16.47
CA THR A 698 -31.49 16.95 -16.16
C THR A 698 -31.75 18.45 -16.14
N ASP A 699 -33.02 18.83 -16.21
CA ASP A 699 -33.51 20.23 -16.20
C ASP A 699 -34.35 20.54 -14.95
N LEU A 700 -34.03 19.92 -13.80
CA LEU A 700 -34.87 19.98 -12.60
C LEU A 700 -34.82 21.33 -11.87
N ASP A 701 -33.86 22.19 -12.21
CA ASP A 701 -33.66 23.49 -11.60
C ASP A 701 -34.40 24.65 -12.27
N LEU A 702 -34.70 25.69 -11.48
CA LEU A 702 -35.59 26.80 -11.83
C LEU A 702 -34.94 27.87 -12.76
N LEU A 703 -33.71 27.66 -13.24
CA LEU A 703 -32.87 28.70 -13.87
C LEU A 703 -32.50 28.48 -15.35
N GLY A 704 -32.74 27.31 -15.96
CA GLY A 704 -32.55 27.14 -17.41
C GLY A 704 -32.58 25.68 -17.89
N PRO A 705 -32.97 25.39 -19.16
CA PRO A 705 -33.09 24.00 -19.65
C PRO A 705 -31.94 23.49 -20.54
N GLU A 706 -30.84 24.24 -20.72
CA GLU A 706 -29.85 23.96 -21.79
C GLU A 706 -28.64 23.15 -21.31
N ALA A 707 -28.89 21.93 -20.83
CA ALA A 707 -27.88 20.94 -20.46
C ALA A 707 -27.98 19.69 -21.36
N GLY A 708 -26.84 19.18 -21.82
CA GLY A 708 -26.80 17.99 -22.69
C GLY A 708 -25.65 17.05 -22.37
N PRO A 709 -25.85 15.72 -22.48
CA PRO A 709 -24.77 14.77 -22.26
C PRO A 709 -23.76 14.88 -23.40
N ILE A 710 -22.48 14.76 -23.08
CA ILE A 710 -21.37 14.87 -24.03
C ILE A 710 -20.52 13.60 -24.12
N TRP A 711 -20.59 12.74 -23.10
CA TRP A 711 -19.91 11.45 -23.06
C TRP A 711 -20.82 10.36 -22.50
N GLU A 712 -20.70 9.17 -23.07
CA GLU A 712 -21.27 7.93 -22.55
C GLU A 712 -20.24 6.81 -22.56
N GLU A 713 -20.47 5.80 -21.72
CA GLU A 713 -19.75 4.52 -21.79
C GLU A 713 -19.91 3.89 -23.18
N GLY A 714 -18.89 3.16 -23.64
CA GLY A 714 -18.76 2.67 -25.01
C GLY A 714 -19.92 1.80 -25.52
N THR A 715 -20.71 1.18 -24.63
CA THR A 715 -21.94 0.44 -24.98
C THR A 715 -23.23 1.25 -24.82
N GLY A 716 -23.14 2.50 -24.34
CA GLY A 716 -24.23 3.45 -24.16
C GLY A 716 -25.07 3.22 -22.91
N LEU A 717 -24.48 2.61 -21.87
CA LEU A 717 -25.20 2.25 -20.64
C LEU A 717 -25.47 3.45 -19.72
N TYR A 718 -24.50 4.36 -19.60
CA TYR A 718 -24.54 5.52 -18.72
C TYR A 718 -23.73 6.68 -19.29
N GLY A 719 -24.09 7.90 -18.89
CA GLY A 719 -23.38 9.13 -19.23
C GLY A 719 -22.27 9.43 -18.23
N THR A 720 -21.19 10.06 -18.68
CA THR A 720 -20.02 10.40 -17.83
C THR A 720 -19.57 11.85 -17.97
N GLY A 721 -20.29 12.65 -18.77
CA GLY A 721 -20.01 14.07 -18.92
C GLY A 721 -21.21 14.85 -19.43
N VAL A 722 -21.33 16.09 -18.98
CA VAL A 722 -22.42 17.01 -19.30
C VAL A 722 -21.86 18.39 -19.66
N TYR A 723 -22.45 19.01 -20.68
CA TYR A 723 -22.21 20.40 -21.04
C TYR A 723 -23.43 21.24 -20.67
N TYR A 724 -23.14 22.38 -20.03
CA TYR A 724 -24.11 23.35 -19.56
C TYR A 724 -23.94 24.66 -20.34
N ASN A 725 -24.91 24.95 -21.22
CA ASN A 725 -24.98 26.24 -21.90
C ASN A 725 -25.65 27.28 -20.99
N THR A 726 -24.96 27.64 -19.91
CA THR A 726 -25.47 28.54 -18.86
C THR A 726 -26.05 29.84 -19.43
N ASN A 727 -27.17 30.31 -18.86
CA ASN A 727 -27.85 31.52 -19.34
C ASN A 727 -27.11 32.82 -18.99
N ALA A 728 -26.20 32.79 -18.03
CA ALA A 728 -25.38 33.91 -17.58
C ALA A 728 -24.00 33.41 -17.13
N GLY A 729 -22.98 34.27 -17.27
CA GLY A 729 -21.59 33.92 -16.98
C GLY A 729 -20.96 32.99 -18.02
N GLY A 730 -19.88 32.31 -17.61
CA GLY A 730 -19.16 31.35 -18.43
C GLY A 730 -19.88 30.01 -18.57
N LYS A 731 -19.60 29.28 -19.64
CA LYS A 731 -20.19 27.95 -19.88
C LYS A 731 -19.44 26.89 -19.07
N VAL A 732 -20.13 25.80 -18.74
CA VAL A 732 -19.55 24.76 -17.87
C VAL A 732 -19.53 23.40 -18.56
N ILE A 733 -18.42 22.69 -18.42
CA ILE A 733 -18.26 21.28 -18.78
C ILE A 733 -17.90 20.52 -17.51
N CYS A 734 -18.66 19.48 -17.20
CA CYS A 734 -18.37 18.56 -16.10
C CYS A 734 -18.21 17.14 -16.66
N GLN A 735 -17.22 16.40 -16.16
CA GLN A 735 -17.04 14.99 -16.49
C GLN A 735 -16.45 14.23 -15.30
N SER A 736 -16.65 12.91 -15.29
CA SER A 736 -16.15 12.07 -14.20
C SER A 736 -14.78 11.41 -14.44
N TRP A 737 -14.27 11.51 -15.65
CA TRP A 737 -13.04 10.83 -16.06
C TRP A 737 -11.96 11.86 -16.42
N GLU A 738 -10.70 11.44 -16.38
CA GLU A 738 -9.52 12.29 -16.54
C GLU A 738 -9.15 12.49 -18.02
N LEU A 739 -9.02 13.74 -18.47
CA LEU A 739 -8.62 14.06 -19.84
C LEU A 739 -7.26 13.46 -20.20
N GLY A 740 -6.34 13.35 -19.24
CA GLY A 740 -5.06 12.68 -19.45
C GLY A 740 -5.19 11.22 -19.88
N GLY A 741 -6.26 10.54 -19.47
CA GLY A 741 -6.59 9.16 -19.86
C GLY A 741 -7.23 9.02 -21.25
N PHE A 742 -7.64 10.13 -21.88
CA PHE A 742 -8.29 10.12 -23.19
C PHE A 742 -7.39 9.53 -24.28
N GLY A 743 -7.76 8.37 -24.83
CA GLY A 743 -7.01 7.70 -25.89
C GLY A 743 -7.15 8.33 -27.29
N GLY A 744 -7.96 9.38 -27.44
CA GLY A 744 -8.16 10.10 -28.68
C GLY A 744 -7.20 11.29 -28.86
N SER A 745 -7.46 12.13 -29.87
CA SER A 745 -6.72 13.38 -30.06
C SER A 745 -7.14 14.41 -29.01
N GLN A 746 -6.32 14.60 -27.97
CA GLN A 746 -6.58 15.61 -26.93
C GLN A 746 -6.60 17.03 -27.51
N GLU A 747 -5.81 17.32 -28.55
CA GLU A 747 -5.81 18.61 -29.26
C GLU A 747 -7.20 18.91 -29.89
N ASP A 748 -7.77 17.94 -30.61
CA ASP A 748 -9.08 18.10 -31.25
C ASP A 748 -10.22 18.22 -30.21
N LEU A 749 -10.10 17.47 -29.11
CA LEU A 749 -11.06 17.54 -28.00
C LEU A 749 -11.02 18.91 -27.32
N ILE A 750 -9.82 19.41 -27.02
CA ILE A 750 -9.64 20.71 -26.40
C ILE A 750 -10.12 21.85 -27.29
N ASP A 751 -9.89 21.79 -28.60
CA ASP A 751 -10.46 22.78 -29.53
C ASP A 751 -11.99 22.79 -29.50
N SER A 752 -12.62 21.62 -29.36
CA SER A 752 -14.08 21.49 -29.22
C SER A 752 -14.58 22.08 -27.90
N TYR A 753 -13.93 21.75 -26.78
CA TYR A 753 -14.25 22.29 -25.46
C TYR A 753 -14.10 23.81 -25.38
N VAL A 754 -12.99 24.33 -25.90
CA VAL A 754 -12.76 25.78 -25.92
C VAL A 754 -13.76 26.48 -26.85
N ALA A 755 -14.06 25.92 -28.01
CA ALA A 755 -15.06 26.50 -28.91
C ALA A 755 -16.45 26.58 -28.25
N ALA A 756 -16.83 25.56 -27.46
CA ALA A 756 -18.09 25.54 -26.73
C ALA A 756 -18.11 26.54 -25.56
N MET A 757 -17.04 26.60 -24.76
CA MET A 757 -16.91 27.58 -23.68
C MET A 757 -16.80 29.02 -24.18
N GLY A 758 -16.39 29.21 -25.43
CA GLY A 758 -16.14 30.51 -26.03
C GLY A 758 -14.86 31.16 -25.46
N SER A 759 -14.65 32.43 -25.80
CA SER A 759 -13.49 33.22 -25.36
C SER A 759 -13.63 33.76 -23.93
N GLY A 760 -14.39 33.10 -23.04
CA GLY A 760 -14.65 33.62 -21.68
C GLY A 760 -15.30 35.02 -21.63
N GLY A 761 -15.85 35.50 -22.75
CA GLY A 761 -16.32 36.88 -22.93
C GLY A 761 -17.84 37.04 -22.76
N GLY A 762 -18.49 36.07 -22.12
CA GLY A 762 -19.92 36.10 -21.82
C GLY A 762 -20.24 36.91 -20.57
N GLY A 763 -19.78 38.17 -20.50
CA GLY A 763 -20.43 39.11 -19.57
C GLY A 763 -21.93 39.16 -19.87
N PRO A 764 -22.80 39.43 -18.87
CA PRO A 764 -24.25 39.45 -19.08
C PRO A 764 -24.60 40.30 -20.30
N ALA A 765 -25.47 39.80 -21.18
CA ALA A 765 -25.90 40.54 -22.36
C ALA A 765 -26.81 41.70 -21.95
N GLY A 766 -26.19 42.80 -21.51
CA GLY A 766 -26.82 44.04 -21.09
C GLY A 766 -26.37 45.23 -21.94
N PRO A 767 -27.16 46.33 -21.97
CA PRO A 767 -26.73 47.58 -22.57
C PRO A 767 -25.51 48.15 -21.83
N GLN A 768 -24.39 48.34 -22.53
CA GLN A 768 -23.19 48.95 -21.94
C GLN A 768 -23.40 50.44 -21.66
N PHE A 769 -22.81 50.94 -20.58
CA PHE A 769 -22.86 52.36 -20.20
C PHE A 769 -21.58 52.81 -19.48
N ARG A 770 -21.45 54.13 -19.28
CA ARG A 770 -20.47 54.72 -18.37
C ARG A 770 -21.17 55.10 -17.08
N ARG A 771 -20.76 54.52 -15.96
CA ARG A 771 -21.31 54.88 -14.64
C ARG A 771 -21.04 56.36 -14.40
N GLY A 772 -22.06 57.09 -13.96
CA GLY A 772 -21.96 58.53 -13.72
C GLY A 772 -22.45 59.43 -14.84
N ASP A 773 -22.57 58.96 -16.09
CA ASP A 773 -23.08 59.76 -17.22
C ASP A 773 -24.61 59.72 -17.28
N SER A 774 -25.26 60.53 -16.44
CA SER A 774 -26.71 60.55 -16.33
C SER A 774 -27.39 61.17 -17.54
N ASN A 775 -26.73 62.08 -18.25
CA ASN A 775 -27.34 62.78 -19.38
C ASN A 775 -27.07 62.10 -20.75
N GLY A 776 -26.19 61.08 -20.78
CA GLY A 776 -25.86 60.29 -21.95
C GLY A 776 -25.03 61.02 -22.99
N ASP A 777 -24.28 62.06 -22.59
CA ASP A 777 -23.46 62.87 -23.50
C ASP A 777 -22.03 62.32 -23.71
N GLY A 778 -21.69 61.27 -22.97
CA GLY A 778 -20.45 60.52 -23.08
C GLY A 778 -19.35 60.96 -22.13
N GLY A 779 -19.57 61.92 -21.24
CA GLY A 779 -18.54 62.38 -20.30
C GLY A 779 -19.06 62.57 -18.88
N PHE A 780 -18.40 61.97 -17.90
CA PHE A 780 -18.71 62.19 -16.48
C PHE A 780 -18.25 63.58 -16.00
N ASN A 781 -19.20 64.48 -15.75
CA ASN A 781 -18.95 65.85 -15.32
C ASN A 781 -20.09 66.44 -14.47
N ILE A 782 -20.00 67.73 -14.14
CA ILE A 782 -21.00 68.39 -13.29
C ILE A 782 -22.41 68.43 -13.93
N ALA A 783 -22.50 68.37 -15.26
CA ALA A 783 -23.77 68.34 -15.97
C ALA A 783 -24.60 67.10 -15.61
N ASP A 784 -23.96 65.97 -15.29
CA ASP A 784 -24.63 64.73 -14.89
C ASP A 784 -25.30 64.83 -13.53
N ALA A 785 -24.59 65.39 -12.56
CA ALA A 785 -25.15 65.65 -11.24
C ALA A 785 -26.34 66.63 -11.31
N VAL A 786 -26.25 67.65 -12.17
CA VAL A 786 -27.35 68.59 -12.39
C VAL A 786 -28.53 67.92 -13.10
N TYR A 787 -28.27 67.08 -14.11
CA TYR A 787 -29.29 66.34 -14.84
C TYR A 787 -30.07 65.40 -13.91
N LEU A 788 -29.36 64.61 -13.10
CA LEU A 788 -29.92 63.72 -12.10
C LEU A 788 -30.78 64.49 -11.06
N LEU A 789 -30.25 65.57 -10.48
CA LEU A 789 -31.00 66.37 -9.50
C LEU A 789 -32.23 67.05 -10.13
N ALA A 790 -32.16 67.44 -11.41
CA ALA A 790 -33.30 67.99 -12.12
C ALA A 790 -34.40 66.94 -12.32
N ALA A 791 -34.04 65.70 -12.66
CA ALA A 791 -34.97 64.58 -12.76
C ALA A 791 -35.64 64.28 -11.41
N LEU A 792 -34.87 64.24 -10.32
CA LEU A 792 -35.36 63.91 -8.98
C LEU A 792 -36.26 64.98 -8.36
N PHE A 793 -35.95 66.27 -8.57
CA PHE A 793 -36.56 67.36 -7.78
C PHE A 793 -37.22 68.48 -8.58
N SER A 794 -36.94 68.59 -9.88
CA SER A 794 -37.36 69.74 -10.69
C SER A 794 -38.24 69.38 -11.90
N GLY A 795 -38.64 68.11 -12.02
CA GLY A 795 -39.46 67.61 -13.13
C GLY A 795 -38.72 67.55 -14.47
N GLY A 796 -37.38 67.45 -14.43
CA GLY A 796 -36.57 67.14 -15.61
C GLY A 796 -36.82 65.72 -16.13
N PRO A 797 -36.41 65.41 -17.37
CA PRO A 797 -36.48 64.07 -17.91
C PRO A 797 -35.61 63.09 -17.08
N ALA A 798 -36.10 61.88 -16.87
CA ALA A 798 -35.29 60.79 -16.32
C ALA A 798 -34.17 60.40 -17.30
N SER A 799 -33.11 59.77 -16.80
CA SER A 799 -32.08 59.21 -17.68
C SER A 799 -32.67 58.08 -18.51
N ALA A 800 -32.15 57.91 -19.73
CA ALA A 800 -32.45 56.76 -20.56
C ALA A 800 -31.66 55.50 -20.14
N CYS A 801 -30.73 55.66 -19.19
CA CYS A 801 -29.99 54.60 -18.53
C CYS A 801 -30.01 54.83 -17.02
N SER A 802 -30.76 54.01 -16.29
CA SER A 802 -30.89 54.13 -14.84
C SER A 802 -29.56 53.74 -14.16
N ASP A 803 -28.85 52.76 -14.71
CA ASP A 803 -27.56 52.27 -14.18
C ASP A 803 -26.46 53.33 -14.27
N ALA A 804 -26.45 54.15 -15.32
CA ALA A 804 -25.55 55.30 -15.41
C ALA A 804 -25.86 56.40 -14.36
N SER A 805 -27.08 56.38 -13.83
CA SER A 805 -27.55 57.33 -12.81
C SER A 805 -27.37 56.82 -11.38
N ASP A 806 -27.27 55.51 -11.17
CA ASP A 806 -26.85 54.89 -9.92
C ASP A 806 -25.31 54.94 -9.81
N ALA A 807 -24.82 56.00 -9.19
CA ALA A 807 -23.40 56.32 -9.14
C ALA A 807 -22.68 55.56 -8.03
N ASN A 808 -23.40 55.19 -6.97
CA ASN A 808 -22.84 54.48 -5.83
C ASN A 808 -23.22 53.01 -5.78
N ASP A 809 -23.90 52.53 -6.82
CA ASP A 809 -24.14 51.11 -7.12
C ASP A 809 -24.91 50.41 -5.99
N ASP A 810 -25.96 51.08 -5.50
CA ASP A 810 -26.79 50.58 -4.39
C ASP A 810 -28.16 50.02 -4.82
N GLY A 811 -28.40 49.92 -6.13
CA GLY A 811 -29.63 49.44 -6.74
C GLY A 811 -30.76 50.48 -6.74
N GLY A 812 -30.44 51.78 -6.60
CA GLY A 812 -31.46 52.81 -6.43
C GLY A 812 -31.03 54.23 -6.80
N VAL A 813 -31.58 54.76 -7.90
CA VAL A 813 -31.32 56.16 -8.32
C VAL A 813 -31.98 57.19 -7.38
N ASN A 814 -31.18 57.85 -6.54
CA ASN A 814 -31.63 58.81 -5.54
C ASN A 814 -30.61 59.97 -5.31
N ILE A 815 -30.74 60.68 -4.17
CA ILE A 815 -29.87 61.82 -3.87
C ILE A 815 -28.44 61.40 -3.45
N ALA A 816 -28.27 60.17 -2.96
CA ALA A 816 -26.98 59.58 -2.61
C ALA A 816 -26.05 59.57 -3.83
N ASP A 817 -26.57 59.22 -5.00
CA ASP A 817 -25.84 59.21 -6.27
C ASP A 817 -25.32 60.59 -6.66
N ALA A 818 -26.15 61.62 -6.52
CA ALA A 818 -25.73 62.99 -6.81
C ALA A 818 -24.61 63.45 -5.86
N ILE A 819 -24.69 63.05 -4.58
CA ILE A 819 -23.63 63.33 -3.59
C ILE A 819 -22.36 62.57 -3.96
N PHE A 820 -22.47 61.30 -4.34
CA PHE A 820 -21.36 60.46 -4.74
C PHE A 820 -20.65 61.03 -5.98
N LYS A 821 -21.39 61.39 -7.04
CA LYS A 821 -20.85 62.05 -8.25
C LYS A 821 -20.07 63.32 -7.91
N LEU A 822 -20.62 64.19 -7.07
CA LEU A 822 -19.97 65.45 -6.68
C LEU A 822 -18.74 65.23 -5.79
N ALA A 823 -18.75 64.20 -4.94
CA ALA A 823 -17.61 63.81 -4.12
C ALA A 823 -16.45 63.30 -4.99
N THR A 824 -16.73 62.43 -5.96
CA THR A 824 -15.75 61.94 -6.94
C THR A 824 -15.17 63.09 -7.78
N LEU A 825 -15.99 64.02 -8.25
CA LEU A 825 -15.54 65.14 -9.11
C LEU A 825 -14.71 66.20 -8.38
N PHE A 826 -15.04 66.53 -7.13
CA PHE A 826 -14.50 67.74 -6.48
C PHE A 826 -13.82 67.51 -5.13
N SER A 827 -14.06 66.37 -4.48
CA SER A 827 -13.60 66.14 -3.10
C SER A 827 -12.60 64.99 -2.96
N GLY A 828 -12.16 64.40 -4.08
CA GLY A 828 -11.29 63.22 -4.06
C GLY A 828 -11.97 61.98 -3.46
N GLY A 829 -13.29 61.87 -3.62
CA GLY A 829 -14.05 60.68 -3.24
C GLY A 829 -13.61 59.44 -4.02
N ALA A 830 -14.13 58.28 -3.62
CA ALA A 830 -13.87 57.03 -4.32
C ALA A 830 -14.19 57.15 -5.83
N PRO A 831 -13.43 56.47 -6.70
CA PRO A 831 -13.83 56.33 -8.10
C PRO A 831 -15.21 55.68 -8.18
N LEU A 832 -15.94 55.96 -9.26
CA LEU A 832 -17.22 55.28 -9.50
C LEU A 832 -16.98 53.77 -9.62
N PRO A 833 -17.83 52.92 -9.00
CA PRO A 833 -17.82 51.48 -9.21
C PRO A 833 -17.86 51.12 -10.69
N ALA A 834 -17.36 49.93 -11.04
CA ALA A 834 -17.40 49.44 -12.41
C ALA A 834 -18.84 49.55 -12.98
N PRO A 835 -19.03 49.93 -14.26
CA PRO A 835 -18.03 50.10 -15.33
C PRO A 835 -17.21 51.40 -15.25
N GLY A 836 -17.49 52.26 -14.27
CA GLY A 836 -16.73 53.49 -14.05
C GLY A 836 -17.08 54.62 -15.04
N SER A 837 -16.36 55.74 -14.92
CA SER A 837 -16.68 56.99 -15.63
C SER A 837 -16.06 57.14 -17.03
N VAL A 838 -15.15 56.23 -17.40
CA VAL A 838 -14.29 56.38 -18.59
C VAL A 838 -14.62 55.33 -19.64
N ASP A 839 -14.70 54.07 -19.24
CA ASP A 839 -14.93 52.96 -20.15
C ASP A 839 -16.40 52.57 -20.12
N CYS A 840 -16.91 52.17 -21.29
CA CYS A 840 -18.22 51.55 -21.34
C CYS A 840 -18.11 50.11 -20.84
N GLY A 841 -19.02 49.71 -19.98
CA GLY A 841 -19.12 48.34 -19.53
C GLY A 841 -20.53 48.02 -19.04
N LEU A 842 -20.70 46.77 -18.63
CA LEU A 842 -21.95 46.27 -18.08
C LEU A 842 -22.03 46.64 -16.60
N ASP A 843 -23.24 46.56 -16.03
CA ASP A 843 -23.40 46.65 -14.59
C ASP A 843 -22.99 45.31 -13.94
N PRO A 844 -21.96 45.26 -13.08
CA PRO A 844 -21.57 44.04 -12.37
C PRO A 844 -22.57 43.59 -11.31
N THR A 845 -23.54 44.43 -10.91
CA THR A 845 -24.53 44.11 -9.86
C THR A 845 -25.87 43.58 -10.41
N GLU A 846 -25.98 43.35 -11.72
CA GLU A 846 -27.21 42.82 -12.33
C GLU A 846 -27.53 41.37 -11.89
N PRO A 847 -28.83 41.04 -11.64
CA PRO A 847 -29.99 41.92 -11.70
C PRO A 847 -30.32 42.61 -10.37
N ASP A 848 -30.24 43.95 -10.31
CA ASP A 848 -30.61 44.76 -9.13
C ASP A 848 -31.95 45.52 -9.28
N GLY A 849 -32.58 45.43 -10.46
CA GLY A 849 -33.88 46.01 -10.76
C GLY A 849 -33.83 47.39 -11.43
N LEU A 850 -32.63 47.93 -11.68
CA LEU A 850 -32.42 49.02 -12.62
C LEU A 850 -32.21 48.48 -14.04
N ASP A 851 -32.28 49.36 -15.04
CA ASP A 851 -32.03 48.99 -16.43
C ASP A 851 -31.35 50.12 -17.20
N CYS A 852 -30.67 49.75 -18.27
CA CYS A 852 -30.07 50.69 -19.21
C CYS A 852 -30.79 50.70 -20.57
N ALA A 853 -32.08 51.03 -20.57
CA ALA A 853 -32.96 50.90 -21.74
C ALA A 853 -32.43 51.52 -23.06
N ASN A 854 -31.70 52.64 -23.00
CA ASN A 854 -31.03 53.22 -24.16
C ASN A 854 -29.83 54.09 -23.76
N TYR A 855 -28.62 53.60 -24.02
CA TYR A 855 -27.37 54.36 -23.87
C TYR A 855 -26.48 54.11 -25.09
N ASN A 856 -25.95 55.18 -25.67
CA ASN A 856 -25.08 55.07 -26.83
C ASN A 856 -23.64 55.31 -26.41
N CYS A 857 -22.90 54.23 -26.23
CA CYS A 857 -21.48 54.29 -25.89
C CYS A 857 -20.69 55.14 -26.92
N PRO A 858 -20.07 56.26 -26.49
CA PRO A 858 -19.41 57.21 -27.38
C PRO A 858 -18.06 56.77 -27.94
#